data_AF-A0A7J6S887-F1
#
_entry.id   AF-A0A7J6S887-F1
#
_cell.length_a   1.000
_cell.length_b   1.000
_cell.length_c   1.000
_cell.angle_alpha   90.00
_cell.angle_beta   90.00
_cell.angle_gamma   90.00
#
_symmetry.space_group_name_H-M   'P 1'
#
loop_
_entity.id
_entity.type
_entity.pdbx_description
1 polymer ?
#
loop_
_entity_poly.entity_id
_entity_poly.type
_entity_poly.pdbx_seq_one_letter_code
_entity_poly.pdbx_strand_id
1 'polypeptide(L)'
;MVCLQEPAARCRNLRGFRYHGQRQGEEAAIISRFDLPCHTVLTARDVCIVRSTAYGAVSLYLHTADEARREEALRVLHGALEAWPRGVPLLICADTNAWNTAWGSTVTAANRYRPQWSRGDYLVQWCTERQIRILNDEVSLPSFESERHSSWIDASFLYGPADVLAPVWYLEDDLLGSDHRLVRIEVAGDTPVKPRLAHGLTDIAAVKREAAKLSRNLSPYDITEALSALVREFTPEAPATAGATWWTPRLGMLKAKLKRAQRRYHRHKREHGPDAPSTVHHREVRSAARRKFNAEAKKAKGVAADRFYKDLQHYSRCVRRGAPRIPPAAICPPGVNQADFLLSRLLPSDPTRDQDVAQVAWPNQEEPIPPVSLAELRDAAGELRRDAAPGSDDVTNDIIKDSLPELGEHWTYQLTRCLQFGLYPFGWKQSRGVFVHKPGRDPSLPNGWRPICLVKSGSKLFERIIVERLLSCPQIADRLRSPAVHGFCRGKSVDSAVYRVVGLFRDGKRRGKNCPVATIQLDVRNAFPSVRHSHILRTLAEYKVPPYLLDILKSYLGGQAVSADYGCDHGERGLQCGVQQGSVLGPFLYLLSTLPLVDRFKPLEALGIFLTLFADDTTISLSARTRAALVNKWKRAEGHLLEWADDAGLSWEPEKSQALIPRTIGEDLTLQDVPIQVVNVLRVLGVWIDKRLTFQHHIRLKVSEALAKLNRLRHLGWERASLTGAKVIRTYRVGILPGLAHGVCVWYDGLKSATARDLVMRVPAMVARIALRAPRNASNSALVVAAGLTPAHVELAGMAARRLALLGDELALGRLLKVKGLQHDQPSVAIQQWRALPIQPWETRLHTVIAEREQALHYAKQAMRSRNAIYTDGSVVLDRRAGAGCVVFRKGAQVHSASWRLPSYSSITE
;
A
#
# COMPACT_ATOMS: atom_id res chain seq x y z
N MET A 1 16.21 -25.47 -5.14
CA MET A 1 15.85 -24.74 -3.90
C MET A 1 17.11 -24.60 -3.05
N VAL A 2 17.09 -23.88 -1.94
CA VAL A 2 18.20 -23.79 -0.98
C VAL A 2 17.64 -24.01 0.41
N CYS A 3 18.00 -25.11 1.06
CA CYS A 3 17.69 -25.34 2.47
C CYS A 3 18.71 -24.56 3.32
N LEU A 4 18.23 -23.89 4.37
CA LEU A 4 19.02 -23.04 5.25
C LEU A 4 18.76 -23.42 6.69
N GLN A 5 19.82 -23.80 7.38
CA GLN A 5 19.86 -23.99 8.82
C GLN A 5 20.43 -22.73 9.46
N GLU A 6 19.90 -22.34 10.63
CA GLU A 6 20.23 -21.07 11.30
C GLU A 6 20.16 -19.81 10.39
N PRO A 7 19.03 -19.57 9.70
CA PRO A 7 18.95 -18.50 8.71
C PRO A 7 19.02 -17.11 9.34
N ALA A 8 20.12 -16.39 9.07
CA ALA A 8 20.25 -14.99 9.47
C ALA A 8 19.08 -14.13 8.97
N ALA A 9 18.66 -13.14 9.76
CA ALA A 9 17.55 -12.22 9.43
C ALA A 9 17.64 -11.56 8.04
N ARG A 10 18.85 -11.45 7.47
CA ARG A 10 19.11 -10.88 6.14
C ARG A 10 18.67 -11.80 4.98
N CYS A 11 18.63 -13.11 5.18
CA CYS A 11 18.21 -14.11 4.18
C CYS A 11 16.72 -14.00 3.82
N ARG A 12 15.92 -13.35 4.68
CA ARG A 12 14.48 -13.13 4.51
C ARG A 12 14.13 -12.18 3.36
N ASN A 13 15.09 -11.40 2.86
CA ASN A 13 14.88 -10.33 1.87
C ASN A 13 15.68 -10.53 0.57
N LEU A 14 15.91 -11.77 0.14
CA LEU A 14 16.61 -12.07 -1.11
C LEU A 14 15.72 -11.77 -2.33
N ARG A 15 16.14 -10.80 -3.15
CA ARG A 15 15.42 -10.46 -4.39
C ARG A 15 15.45 -11.63 -5.37
N GLY A 16 14.27 -12.06 -5.82
CA GLY A 16 14.14 -13.17 -6.77
C GLY A 16 13.83 -14.53 -6.14
N PHE A 17 13.74 -14.59 -4.82
CA PHE A 17 13.51 -15.82 -4.10
C PHE A 17 12.35 -15.68 -3.10
N ARG A 18 11.64 -16.78 -2.86
CA ARG A 18 10.66 -16.94 -1.78
C ARG A 18 11.37 -17.51 -0.56
N TYR A 19 11.00 -17.01 0.62
CA TYR A 19 11.45 -17.53 1.91
C TYR A 19 10.31 -18.31 2.55
N HIS A 20 10.58 -19.57 2.90
CA HIS A 20 9.69 -20.50 3.55
C HIS A 20 10.28 -20.78 4.94
N GLY A 21 9.63 -20.32 6.01
CA GLY A 21 10.15 -20.44 7.38
C GLY A 21 9.43 -19.48 8.34
N GLN A 22 9.52 -19.73 9.65
CA GLN A 22 8.88 -18.88 10.67
C GLN A 22 9.52 -17.49 10.76
N ARG A 23 8.74 -16.50 11.21
CA ARG A 23 9.17 -15.08 11.30
C ARG A 23 9.83 -14.72 12.64
N GLN A 24 9.76 -15.59 13.65
CA GLN A 24 10.34 -15.40 14.99
C GLN A 24 11.32 -16.52 15.31
N GLY A 25 12.46 -16.18 15.93
CA GLY A 25 13.55 -17.12 16.18
C GLY A 25 14.41 -17.42 14.95
N GLU A 26 15.56 -18.03 15.19
CA GLU A 26 16.41 -18.65 14.17
C GLU A 26 16.25 -20.16 14.31
N GLU A 27 15.76 -20.82 13.25
CA GLU A 27 16.05 -22.19 12.81
C GLU A 27 15.17 -22.59 11.60
N ALA A 28 15.47 -23.74 10.99
CA ALA A 28 15.31 -24.16 9.59
C ALA A 28 14.37 -23.36 8.64
N ALA A 29 14.87 -23.08 7.43
CA ALA A 29 14.12 -22.42 6.37
C ALA A 29 14.47 -22.96 4.98
N ILE A 30 13.58 -22.76 4.02
CA ILE A 30 13.83 -23.04 2.60
C ILE A 30 13.72 -21.75 1.80
N ILE A 31 14.65 -21.55 0.89
CA ILE A 31 14.61 -20.48 -0.11
C ILE A 31 14.42 -21.10 -1.49
N SER A 32 13.32 -20.76 -2.15
CA SER A 32 13.04 -21.21 -3.52
C SER A 32 13.10 -20.04 -4.50
N ARG A 33 13.41 -20.29 -5.77
CA ARG A 33 13.26 -19.23 -6.79
C ARG A 33 11.77 -18.98 -7.02
N PHE A 34 11.39 -17.74 -7.36
CA PHE A 34 9.97 -17.41 -7.62
C PHE A 34 9.35 -18.19 -8.78
N ASP A 35 10.13 -18.56 -9.78
CA ASP A 35 9.70 -19.31 -10.95
C ASP A 35 9.60 -20.82 -10.71
N LEU A 36 10.06 -21.31 -9.55
CA LEU A 36 9.82 -22.68 -9.14
C LEU A 36 8.41 -22.77 -8.53
N PRO A 37 7.48 -23.55 -9.12
CA PRO A 37 6.14 -23.72 -8.58
C PRO A 37 6.19 -24.58 -7.33
N CYS A 38 6.24 -23.95 -6.17
CA CYS A 38 6.23 -24.63 -4.89
C CYS A 38 5.56 -23.80 -3.78
N HIS A 39 4.88 -24.47 -2.86
CA HIS A 39 4.20 -23.85 -1.72
C HIS A 39 4.72 -24.42 -0.40
N THR A 40 4.60 -23.63 0.67
CA THR A 40 4.93 -24.06 2.03
C THR A 40 3.87 -25.05 2.52
N VAL A 41 4.28 -26.25 2.89
CA VAL A 41 3.40 -27.25 3.52
C VAL A 41 3.35 -27.04 5.02
N LEU A 42 4.52 -26.88 5.64
CA LEU A 42 4.66 -26.76 7.09
C LEU A 42 5.85 -25.87 7.45
N THR A 43 5.68 -25.04 8.48
CA THR A 43 6.78 -24.29 9.11
C THR A 43 6.68 -24.39 10.62
N ALA A 44 7.58 -25.17 11.21
CA ALA A 44 7.87 -25.16 12.63
C ALA A 44 9.18 -24.39 12.88
N ARG A 45 9.63 -24.35 14.14
CA ARG A 45 10.86 -23.66 14.55
C ARG A 45 12.08 -24.21 13.83
N ASP A 46 12.21 -25.54 13.79
CA ASP A 46 13.43 -26.24 13.31
C ASP A 46 13.14 -27.19 12.14
N VAL A 47 11.93 -27.11 11.58
CA VAL A 47 11.49 -27.88 10.41
C VAL A 47 10.74 -26.97 9.45
N CYS A 48 11.17 -26.94 8.19
CA CYS A 48 10.44 -26.29 7.11
C CYS A 48 10.24 -27.26 5.96
N ILE A 49 9.00 -27.40 5.49
CA ILE A 49 8.61 -28.32 4.43
C ILE A 49 7.96 -27.54 3.29
N VAL A 50 8.46 -27.74 2.08
CA VAL A 50 7.95 -27.16 0.84
C VAL A 50 7.62 -28.28 -0.13
N ARG A 51 6.52 -28.13 -0.86
CA ARG A 51 6.12 -29.07 -1.92
C ARG A 51 6.13 -28.36 -3.27
N SER A 52 6.78 -28.97 -4.25
CA SER A 52 6.68 -28.61 -5.67
C SER A 52 5.71 -29.54 -6.40
N THR A 53 5.57 -29.39 -7.71
CA THR A 53 4.75 -30.27 -8.56
C THR A 53 5.29 -31.71 -8.62
N ALA A 54 6.61 -31.89 -8.51
CA ALA A 54 7.27 -33.19 -8.72
C ALA A 54 7.85 -33.82 -7.44
N TYR A 55 8.28 -33.01 -6.48
CA TYR A 55 8.93 -33.48 -5.24
C TYR A 55 8.72 -32.52 -4.08
N GLY A 56 8.97 -32.98 -2.86
CA GLY A 56 9.07 -32.14 -1.66
C GLY A 56 10.52 -31.87 -1.24
N ALA A 57 10.72 -30.80 -0.50
CA ALA A 57 11.98 -30.49 0.17
C ALA A 57 11.73 -30.15 1.65
N VAL A 58 12.60 -30.66 2.52
CA VAL A 58 12.65 -30.36 3.95
C VAL A 58 13.98 -29.69 4.27
N SER A 59 13.93 -28.61 5.05
CA SER A 59 15.06 -28.12 5.81
C SER A 59 14.82 -28.51 7.27
N LEU A 60 15.75 -29.26 7.83
CA LEU A 60 15.73 -29.75 9.20
C LEU A 60 16.96 -29.21 9.93
N TYR A 61 16.77 -28.79 11.16
CA TYR A 61 17.86 -28.48 12.08
C TYR A 61 17.65 -29.25 13.39
N LEU A 62 18.68 -29.97 13.83
CA LEU A 62 18.67 -30.68 15.10
C LEU A 62 19.60 -29.97 16.08
N HIS A 63 19.03 -29.31 17.08
CA HIS A 63 19.78 -28.47 18.01
C HIS A 63 20.88 -29.23 18.76
N THR A 64 22.06 -28.62 18.90
CA THR A 64 23.26 -29.27 19.46
C THR A 64 23.07 -29.77 20.90
N ALA A 65 22.55 -28.92 21.78
CA ALA A 65 22.50 -29.17 23.24
C ALA A 65 21.08 -29.40 23.81
N ASP A 66 20.02 -29.02 23.09
CA ASP A 66 18.64 -29.00 23.61
C ASP A 66 17.89 -30.24 23.12
N GLU A 67 17.60 -31.16 24.03
CA GLU A 67 16.99 -32.45 23.73
C GLU A 67 15.50 -32.34 23.41
N ALA A 68 14.74 -31.63 24.23
CA ALA A 68 13.32 -31.39 24.01
C ALA A 68 13.06 -30.73 22.64
N ARG A 69 13.96 -29.82 22.24
CA ARG A 69 13.89 -29.17 20.94
C ARG A 69 14.15 -30.13 19.77
N ARG A 70 15.11 -31.04 19.92
CA ARG A 70 15.37 -32.09 18.90
C ARG A 70 14.19 -33.04 18.78
N GLU A 71 13.65 -33.50 19.90
CA GLU A 71 12.50 -34.40 19.93
C GLU A 71 11.29 -33.76 19.26
N GLU A 72 11.03 -32.48 19.51
CA GLU A 72 9.96 -31.74 18.84
C GLU A 72 10.16 -31.65 17.32
N ALA A 73 11.39 -31.34 16.88
CA ALA A 73 11.71 -31.29 15.45
C ALA A 73 11.49 -32.65 14.77
N LEU A 74 11.91 -33.75 15.41
CA LEU A 74 11.71 -35.11 14.91
C LEU A 74 10.23 -35.52 14.93
N ARG A 75 9.47 -35.15 15.96
CA ARG A 75 8.02 -35.40 16.07
C ARG A 75 7.25 -34.69 14.95
N VAL A 76 7.58 -33.43 14.68
CA VAL A 76 7.00 -32.65 13.58
C VAL A 76 7.33 -33.28 12.23
N LEU A 77 8.59 -33.68 12.02
CA LEU A 77 8.98 -34.37 10.79
C LEU A 77 8.24 -35.70 10.64
N HIS A 78 8.09 -36.47 11.71
CA HIS A 78 7.40 -37.75 11.69
C HIS A 78 5.94 -37.61 11.28
N GLY A 79 5.18 -36.71 11.92
CA GLY A 79 3.79 -36.46 11.53
C GLY A 79 3.66 -35.95 10.09
N ALA A 80 4.65 -35.19 9.61
CA ALA A 80 4.67 -34.76 8.21
C ALA A 80 4.93 -35.90 7.22
N LEU A 81 5.76 -36.89 7.58
CA LEU A 81 6.02 -38.08 6.76
C LEU A 81 4.80 -39.00 6.68
N GLU A 82 4.05 -39.16 7.78
CA GLU A 82 2.81 -39.95 7.80
C GLU A 82 1.71 -39.33 6.93
N ALA A 83 1.60 -38.00 6.96
CA ALA A 83 0.67 -37.25 6.11
C ALA A 83 1.19 -37.03 4.67
N TRP A 84 2.40 -37.48 4.35
CA TRP A 84 3.01 -37.20 3.06
C TRP A 84 2.39 -38.07 1.95
N PRO A 85 2.07 -37.50 0.76
CA PRO A 85 1.48 -38.27 -0.33
C PRO A 85 2.35 -39.46 -0.76
N ARG A 86 1.75 -40.64 -0.87
CA ARG A 86 2.43 -41.84 -1.39
C ARG A 86 2.88 -41.61 -2.84
N GLY A 87 4.11 -42.02 -3.15
CA GLY A 87 4.69 -41.92 -4.49
C GLY A 87 5.33 -40.56 -4.83
N VAL A 88 5.24 -39.55 -3.96
CA VAL A 88 5.93 -38.26 -4.16
C VAL A 88 7.25 -38.23 -3.39
N PRO A 89 8.42 -38.17 -4.05
CA PRO A 89 9.71 -38.17 -3.37
C PRO A 89 9.91 -36.90 -2.54
N LEU A 90 10.57 -37.03 -1.39
CA LEU A 90 10.85 -35.96 -0.43
C LEU A 90 12.35 -35.93 -0.10
N LEU A 91 13.00 -34.83 -0.44
CA LEU A 91 14.40 -34.56 -0.10
C LEU A 91 14.49 -33.90 1.28
N ILE A 92 15.25 -34.49 2.19
CA ILE A 92 15.46 -33.97 3.54
C ILE A 92 16.89 -33.49 3.66
N CYS A 93 17.09 -32.18 3.79
CA CYS A 93 18.38 -31.56 4.05
C CYS A 93 18.46 -31.18 5.53
N ALA A 94 19.37 -31.82 6.26
CA ALA A 94 19.46 -31.68 7.70
C ALA A 94 20.85 -31.20 8.15
N ASP A 95 20.87 -30.21 9.04
CA ASP A 95 22.01 -30.07 9.96
C ASP A 95 21.70 -30.96 11.17
N THR A 96 22.29 -32.14 11.17
CA THR A 96 21.99 -33.19 12.14
C THR A 96 22.69 -32.99 13.47
N ASN A 97 23.77 -32.20 13.47
CA ASN A 97 24.71 -32.14 14.59
C ASN A 97 25.09 -33.53 15.13
N ALA A 98 25.15 -34.53 14.24
CA ALA A 98 25.37 -35.94 14.55
C ALA A 98 26.58 -36.47 13.76
N TRP A 99 27.30 -37.42 14.36
CA TRP A 99 28.44 -38.08 13.73
C TRP A 99 28.07 -39.51 13.39
N ASN A 100 28.26 -39.91 12.15
CA ASN A 100 28.15 -41.29 11.72
C ASN A 100 29.02 -41.54 10.49
N THR A 101 29.49 -42.77 10.33
CA THR A 101 30.28 -43.22 9.16
C THR A 101 29.46 -43.13 7.87
N ALA A 102 28.13 -43.32 7.95
CA ALA A 102 27.21 -43.28 6.80
C ALA A 102 27.16 -41.93 6.05
N TRP A 103 27.73 -40.87 6.62
CA TRP A 103 27.88 -39.57 5.94
C TRP A 103 29.30 -38.97 6.09
N GLY A 104 30.29 -39.82 6.36
CA GLY A 104 31.71 -39.47 6.27
C GLY A 104 32.42 -39.10 7.58
N SER A 105 31.76 -39.22 8.74
CA SER A 105 32.44 -38.96 10.02
C SER A 105 33.45 -40.07 10.36
N THR A 106 34.65 -39.69 10.81
CA THR A 106 35.69 -40.66 11.21
C THR A 106 35.64 -40.96 12.71
N VAL A 107 35.58 -42.25 13.07
CA VAL A 107 35.67 -42.71 14.47
C VAL A 107 37.11 -42.59 14.96
N THR A 108 37.31 -42.02 16.14
CA THR A 108 38.59 -42.03 16.88
C THR A 108 38.34 -42.44 18.33
N ALA A 109 39.38 -42.93 19.02
CA ALA A 109 39.28 -43.28 20.44
C ALA A 109 38.79 -42.10 21.31
N ALA A 110 39.09 -40.87 20.90
CA ALA A 110 38.70 -39.65 21.61
C ALA A 110 37.25 -39.19 21.35
N ASN A 111 36.64 -39.64 20.25
CA ASN A 111 35.32 -39.15 19.83
C ASN A 111 34.19 -40.19 19.93
N ARG A 112 34.49 -41.50 19.96
CA ARG A 112 33.48 -42.59 19.90
C ARG A 112 32.39 -42.52 20.97
N TYR A 113 32.70 -42.02 22.18
CA TYR A 113 31.76 -41.95 23.30
C TYR A 113 31.07 -40.58 23.44
N ARG A 114 31.20 -39.72 22.42
CA ARG A 114 30.56 -38.41 22.41
C ARG A 114 29.07 -38.57 22.02
N PRO A 115 28.14 -37.79 22.62
CA PRO A 115 26.70 -37.88 22.34
C PRO A 115 26.32 -37.76 20.85
N GLN A 116 27.17 -37.12 20.05
CA GLN A 116 27.01 -36.99 18.61
C GLN A 116 27.00 -38.34 17.88
N TRP A 117 27.74 -39.35 18.35
CA TRP A 117 27.74 -40.70 17.75
C TRP A 117 26.45 -41.45 18.05
N SER A 118 26.02 -41.49 19.32
CA SER A 118 24.75 -42.14 19.69
C SER A 118 23.56 -41.53 18.94
N ARG A 119 23.58 -40.21 18.71
CA ARG A 119 22.59 -39.52 17.88
C ARG A 119 22.67 -39.95 16.40
N GLY A 120 23.87 -40.10 15.87
CA GLY A 120 24.09 -40.57 14.51
C GLY A 120 23.57 -41.98 14.30
N ASP A 121 23.87 -42.88 15.24
CA ASP A 121 23.40 -44.27 15.22
C ASP A 121 21.87 -44.36 15.24
N TYR A 122 21.23 -43.56 16.11
CA TYR A 122 19.76 -43.45 16.14
C TYR A 122 19.18 -42.95 14.80
N LEU A 123 19.78 -41.94 14.19
CA LEU A 123 19.30 -41.41 12.90
C LEU A 123 19.45 -42.43 11.76
N VAL A 124 20.56 -43.18 11.74
CA VAL A 124 20.77 -44.26 10.76
C VAL A 124 19.72 -45.35 10.95
N GLN A 125 19.49 -45.80 12.18
CA GLN A 125 18.45 -46.78 12.48
C GLN A 125 17.07 -46.27 12.04
N TRP A 126 16.73 -45.03 12.36
CA TRP A 126 15.48 -44.38 11.97
C TRP A 126 15.30 -44.34 10.45
N CYS A 127 16.38 -44.09 9.70
CA CYS A 127 16.36 -44.14 8.24
C CYS A 127 16.12 -45.56 7.72
N THR A 128 16.79 -46.57 8.28
CA THR A 128 16.63 -47.98 7.89
C THR A 128 15.20 -48.47 8.10
N GLU A 129 14.59 -48.19 9.26
CA GLU A 129 13.21 -48.59 9.60
C GLU A 129 12.17 -48.03 8.61
N ARG A 130 12.45 -46.87 8.02
CA ARG A 130 11.51 -46.11 7.16
C ARG A 130 11.89 -46.14 5.69
N GLN A 131 12.86 -46.99 5.31
CA GLN A 131 13.39 -47.09 3.95
C GLN A 131 13.83 -45.72 3.38
N ILE A 132 14.38 -44.87 4.24
CA ILE A 132 14.93 -43.57 3.86
C ILE A 132 16.37 -43.78 3.39
N ARG A 133 16.66 -43.36 2.17
CA ARG A 133 18.00 -43.47 1.58
C ARG A 133 18.88 -42.29 2.01
N ILE A 134 20.09 -42.57 2.48
CA ILE A 134 21.13 -41.56 2.74
C ILE A 134 21.81 -41.22 1.40
N LEU A 135 22.01 -39.93 1.14
CA LEU A 135 22.57 -39.43 -0.13
C LEU A 135 24.03 -39.00 -0.04
N ASN A 136 24.57 -38.82 1.17
CA ASN A 136 25.93 -38.36 1.39
C ASN A 136 26.96 -39.35 0.82
N ASP A 137 28.09 -38.81 0.35
CA ASP A 137 29.28 -39.60 0.02
C ASP A 137 30.11 -39.83 1.29
N GLU A 138 30.33 -41.11 1.63
CA GLU A 138 31.08 -41.56 2.81
C GLU A 138 32.56 -41.15 2.76
N VAL A 139 33.12 -40.85 1.58
CA VAL A 139 34.52 -40.43 1.38
C VAL A 139 34.64 -38.91 1.18
N SER A 140 33.57 -38.17 1.44
CA SER A 140 33.54 -36.71 1.24
C SER A 140 34.42 -35.94 2.21
N LEU A 141 34.75 -34.70 1.83
CA LEU A 141 35.39 -33.74 2.72
C LEU A 141 34.41 -33.28 3.84
N PRO A 142 34.89 -32.75 4.98
CA PRO A 142 34.01 -32.29 6.06
C PRO A 142 33.02 -31.23 5.60
N SER A 143 31.73 -31.43 5.85
CA SER A 143 30.68 -30.48 5.47
C SER A 143 30.76 -29.16 6.26
N PHE A 144 31.31 -29.21 7.48
CA PHE A 144 31.53 -28.06 8.36
C PHE A 144 33.00 -27.89 8.74
N GLU A 145 33.50 -26.66 8.71
CA GLU A 145 34.90 -26.33 9.00
C GLU A 145 35.00 -24.97 9.74
N SER A 146 35.15 -25.02 11.06
CA SER A 146 35.34 -23.83 11.93
C SER A 146 36.80 -23.42 12.05
N GLU A 147 37.14 -22.48 12.95
CA GLU A 147 38.54 -22.16 13.26
C GLU A 147 39.24 -23.27 14.07
N ARG A 148 38.51 -24.13 14.77
CA ARG A 148 39.11 -25.10 15.71
C ARG A 148 38.84 -26.57 15.38
N HIS A 149 37.78 -26.87 14.64
CA HIS A 149 37.40 -28.25 14.31
C HIS A 149 36.73 -28.34 12.93
N SER A 150 36.65 -29.56 12.41
CA SER A 150 35.92 -29.92 11.18
C SER A 150 35.04 -31.14 11.45
N SER A 151 33.86 -31.19 10.86
CA SER A 151 32.89 -32.28 11.07
C SER A 151 31.97 -32.47 9.87
N TRP A 152 31.34 -33.65 9.79
CA TRP A 152 30.35 -34.03 8.78
C TRP A 152 28.97 -34.06 9.44
N ILE A 153 28.38 -32.88 9.63
CA ILE A 153 27.11 -32.71 10.35
C ILE A 153 25.93 -32.43 9.42
N ASP A 154 26.20 -32.07 8.17
CA ASP A 154 25.18 -31.83 7.15
C ASP A 154 24.85 -33.13 6.41
N ALA A 155 23.69 -33.71 6.72
CA ALA A 155 23.21 -34.96 6.12
C ALA A 155 22.03 -34.70 5.18
N SER A 156 21.95 -35.49 4.12
CA SER A 156 20.93 -35.42 3.07
C SER A 156 20.28 -36.78 2.90
N PHE A 157 18.95 -36.79 2.92
CA PHE A 157 18.15 -38.01 2.84
C PHE A 157 17.09 -37.93 1.75
N LEU A 158 16.67 -39.09 1.25
CA LEU A 158 15.57 -39.25 0.31
C LEU A 158 14.53 -40.21 0.88
N TYR A 159 13.31 -39.70 1.04
CA TYR A 159 12.13 -40.50 1.39
C TYR A 159 11.25 -40.68 0.14
N GLY A 160 10.85 -41.91 -0.15
CA GLY A 160 10.07 -42.27 -1.35
C GLY A 160 10.89 -42.88 -2.49
N PRO A 161 10.25 -43.18 -3.64
CA PRO A 161 10.86 -43.98 -4.71
C PRO A 161 12.05 -43.26 -5.36
N ALA A 162 13.21 -43.91 -5.33
CA ALA A 162 14.46 -43.36 -5.85
C ALA A 162 14.45 -43.20 -7.39
N ASP A 163 13.71 -44.07 -8.08
CA ASP A 163 13.63 -44.13 -9.54
C ASP A 163 12.89 -42.91 -10.14
N VAL A 164 12.15 -42.16 -9.31
CA VAL A 164 11.36 -41.01 -9.75
C VAL A 164 12.17 -39.71 -9.80
N LEU A 165 13.15 -39.53 -8.90
CA LEU A 165 13.89 -38.26 -8.75
C LEU A 165 15.39 -38.37 -9.04
N ALA A 166 15.97 -39.58 -8.93
CA ALA A 166 17.38 -39.90 -9.16
C ALA A 166 18.36 -38.78 -8.73
N PRO A 167 18.37 -38.37 -7.44
CA PRO A 167 19.22 -37.26 -6.99
C PRO A 167 20.71 -37.63 -7.04
N VAL A 168 21.52 -36.72 -7.56
CA VAL A 168 22.98 -36.82 -7.50
C VAL A 168 23.53 -35.81 -6.49
N TRP A 169 24.29 -36.32 -5.53
CA TRP A 169 24.81 -35.54 -4.41
C TRP A 169 26.27 -35.16 -4.62
N TYR A 170 26.62 -33.92 -4.34
CA TYR A 170 27.98 -33.40 -4.40
C TYR A 170 28.25 -32.45 -3.25
N LEU A 171 29.50 -32.42 -2.80
CA LEU A 171 30.00 -31.41 -1.88
C LEU A 171 30.94 -30.46 -2.62
N GLU A 172 30.60 -29.17 -2.69
CA GLU A 172 31.50 -28.20 -3.31
C GLU A 172 32.66 -27.86 -2.35
N ASP A 173 33.90 -28.12 -2.78
CA ASP A 173 35.15 -27.74 -2.08
C ASP A 173 35.43 -26.21 -2.13
N ASP A 174 34.40 -25.41 -2.37
CA ASP A 174 34.46 -23.95 -2.41
C ASP A 174 33.64 -23.35 -1.27
N LEU A 175 34.35 -22.90 -0.24
CA LEU A 175 33.77 -22.14 0.87
C LEU A 175 33.38 -20.76 0.34
N LEU A 176 32.12 -20.62 -0.12
CA LEU A 176 31.49 -19.37 -0.60
C LEU A 176 31.47 -18.23 0.43
N GLY A 177 32.13 -18.44 1.56
CA GLY A 177 32.29 -17.50 2.64
C GLY A 177 31.67 -17.91 3.94
N SER A 178 31.09 -19.11 3.95
CA SER A 178 30.57 -19.82 5.10
C SER A 178 31.65 -20.75 5.68
N ASP A 179 31.46 -21.14 6.94
CA ASP A 179 32.10 -22.26 7.62
C ASP A 179 31.49 -23.61 7.23
N HIS A 180 30.27 -23.63 6.68
CA HIS A 180 29.71 -24.79 5.98
C HIS A 180 30.09 -24.80 4.49
N ARG A 181 30.32 -25.99 3.95
CA ARG A 181 30.44 -26.26 2.51
C ARG A 181 29.06 -26.34 1.89
N LEU A 182 28.97 -26.02 0.60
CA LEU A 182 27.70 -26.12 -0.10
C LEU A 182 27.46 -27.59 -0.48
N VAL A 183 26.43 -28.17 0.13
CA VAL A 183 25.85 -29.43 -0.33
C VAL A 183 24.96 -29.13 -1.54
N ARG A 184 25.30 -29.73 -2.68
CA ARG A 184 24.55 -29.60 -3.94
C ARG A 184 23.92 -30.93 -4.28
N ILE A 185 22.59 -30.92 -4.42
CA ILE A 185 21.82 -32.06 -4.88
C ILE A 185 21.22 -31.68 -6.23
N GLU A 186 21.59 -32.40 -7.26
CA GLU A 186 21.03 -32.27 -8.60
C GLU A 186 19.93 -33.31 -8.78
N VAL A 187 18.78 -32.89 -9.30
CA VAL A 187 17.64 -33.79 -9.54
C VAL A 187 17.30 -33.73 -11.03
N ALA A 188 17.16 -34.90 -11.65
CA ALA A 188 16.74 -35.00 -13.04
C ALA A 188 15.23 -34.70 -13.12
N GLY A 189 14.89 -33.53 -13.62
CA GLY A 189 13.50 -33.15 -13.83
C GLY A 189 13.43 -32.05 -14.86
N ASP A 190 12.83 -32.34 -16.01
CA ASP A 190 12.44 -31.36 -17.01
C ASP A 190 11.39 -30.44 -16.41
N THR A 191 11.84 -29.43 -15.67
CA THR A 191 11.04 -28.24 -15.49
C THR A 191 11.70 -27.19 -16.37
N PRO A 192 11.07 -26.75 -17.47
CA PRO A 192 11.55 -25.59 -18.17
C PRO A 192 11.53 -24.44 -17.15
N VAL A 193 12.74 -24.03 -16.73
CA VAL A 193 12.93 -22.82 -15.94
C VAL A 193 12.50 -21.72 -16.88
N LYS A 194 11.23 -21.29 -16.82
CA LYS A 194 10.78 -20.12 -17.55
C LYS A 194 11.77 -19.02 -17.18
N PRO A 195 12.46 -18.41 -18.15
CA PRO A 195 13.42 -17.36 -17.85
C PRO A 195 12.72 -16.34 -16.97
N ARG A 196 13.46 -15.76 -16.02
CA ARG A 196 12.98 -14.56 -15.34
C ARG A 196 12.51 -13.64 -16.47
N LEU A 197 11.22 -13.30 -16.50
CA LEU A 197 10.78 -12.19 -17.32
C LEU A 197 11.54 -10.98 -16.76
N ALA A 198 12.55 -10.52 -17.51
CA ALA A 198 12.96 -9.15 -17.32
C ALA A 198 11.75 -8.32 -17.70
N HIS A 199 11.61 -7.19 -17.02
CA HIS A 199 10.48 -6.29 -17.17
C HIS A 199 10.05 -6.19 -18.64
N GLY A 200 8.83 -6.65 -18.95
CA GLY A 200 8.21 -6.32 -20.22
C GLY A 200 8.06 -4.81 -20.26
N LEU A 201 8.65 -4.15 -21.26
CA LEU A 201 8.54 -2.72 -21.45
C LEU A 201 7.83 -2.51 -22.79
N THR A 202 6.58 -2.07 -22.72
CA THR A 202 5.76 -1.84 -23.92
C THR A 202 6.26 -0.60 -24.66
N ASP A 203 6.55 -0.74 -25.95
CA ASP A 203 6.74 0.39 -26.87
C ASP A 203 5.39 1.01 -27.21
N ILE A 204 4.99 2.01 -26.42
CA ILE A 204 3.72 2.72 -26.61
C ILE A 204 3.65 3.38 -28.00
N ALA A 205 4.76 3.90 -28.52
CA ALA A 205 4.74 4.59 -29.81
C ALA A 205 4.41 3.63 -30.95
N ALA A 206 4.94 2.39 -30.89
CA ALA A 206 4.59 1.35 -31.83
C ALA A 206 3.11 0.92 -31.70
N VAL A 207 2.63 0.70 -30.46
CA VAL A 207 1.21 0.36 -30.21
C VAL A 207 0.28 1.41 -30.79
N LYS A 208 0.56 2.71 -30.63
CA LYS A 208 -0.26 3.80 -31.20
C LYS A 208 -0.31 3.74 -32.73
N ARG A 209 0.84 3.60 -33.39
CA ARG A 209 0.93 3.58 -34.85
C ARG A 209 0.12 2.44 -35.46
N GLU A 210 0.16 1.26 -34.85
CA GLU A 210 -0.59 0.10 -35.32
C GLU A 210 -2.06 0.16 -34.90
N ALA A 211 -2.38 0.70 -33.72
CA ALA A 211 -3.76 0.92 -33.29
C ALA A 211 -4.53 1.85 -34.25
N ALA A 212 -3.86 2.81 -34.89
CA ALA A 212 -4.46 3.69 -35.89
C ALA A 212 -5.00 2.95 -37.13
N LYS A 213 -4.58 1.69 -37.35
CA LYS A 213 -4.99 0.87 -38.50
C LYS A 213 -6.18 -0.04 -38.19
N LEU A 214 -6.72 0.00 -36.97
CA LEU A 214 -7.87 -0.81 -36.57
C LEU A 214 -9.14 -0.41 -37.33
N SER A 215 -10.01 -1.39 -37.59
CA SER A 215 -11.27 -1.17 -38.30
C SER A 215 -12.32 -0.44 -37.43
N ARG A 216 -13.10 0.44 -38.06
CA ARG A 216 -14.21 1.19 -37.46
C ARG A 216 -15.36 0.32 -36.94
N ASN A 217 -15.52 -0.86 -37.50
CA ASN A 217 -16.68 -1.72 -37.21
C ASN A 217 -16.43 -2.72 -36.07
N LEU A 218 -15.26 -2.70 -35.45
CA LEU A 218 -14.95 -3.57 -34.31
C LEU A 218 -15.85 -3.25 -33.12
N SER A 219 -16.37 -4.27 -32.44
CA SER A 219 -17.12 -4.07 -31.19
C SER A 219 -16.20 -3.47 -30.11
N PRO A 220 -16.74 -2.87 -29.03
CA PRO A 220 -15.91 -2.36 -27.94
C PRO A 220 -14.94 -3.40 -27.37
N TYR A 221 -15.38 -4.66 -27.29
CA TYR A 221 -14.55 -5.77 -26.83
C TYR A 221 -13.43 -6.08 -27.82
N ASP A 222 -13.74 -6.14 -29.11
CA ASP A 222 -12.74 -6.44 -30.15
C ASP A 222 -11.69 -5.34 -30.25
N ILE A 223 -12.05 -4.06 -30.01
CA ILE A 223 -11.08 -2.98 -29.89
C ILE A 223 -10.12 -3.26 -28.73
N THR A 224 -10.62 -3.66 -27.56
CA THR A 224 -9.74 -4.00 -26.42
C THR A 224 -8.87 -5.23 -26.67
N GLU A 225 -9.39 -6.26 -27.34
CA GLU A 225 -8.60 -7.45 -27.67
C GLU A 225 -7.55 -7.16 -28.75
N ALA A 226 -7.86 -6.33 -29.74
CA ALA A 226 -6.88 -5.89 -30.73
C ALA A 226 -5.76 -5.06 -30.08
N LEU A 227 -6.11 -4.13 -29.18
CA LEU A 227 -5.10 -3.40 -28.39
C LEU A 227 -4.27 -4.33 -27.52
N SER A 228 -4.88 -5.34 -26.89
CA SER A 228 -4.18 -6.37 -26.12
C SER A 228 -3.18 -7.15 -26.98
N ALA A 229 -3.57 -7.53 -28.20
CA ALA A 229 -2.68 -8.19 -29.16
C ALA A 229 -1.48 -7.30 -29.53
N LEU A 230 -1.72 -6.02 -29.86
CA LEU A 230 -0.65 -5.05 -30.13
C LEU A 230 0.28 -4.86 -28.93
N VAL A 231 -0.26 -4.81 -27.71
CA VAL A 231 0.55 -4.73 -26.48
C VAL A 231 1.42 -5.96 -26.35
N ARG A 232 0.91 -7.17 -26.60
CA ARG A 232 1.71 -8.41 -26.56
C ARG A 232 2.81 -8.39 -27.60
N GLU A 233 2.51 -7.94 -28.82
CA GLU A 233 3.47 -7.84 -29.93
C GLU A 233 4.59 -6.84 -29.63
N PHE A 234 4.25 -5.63 -29.18
CA PHE A 234 5.20 -4.53 -28.92
C PHE A 234 5.68 -4.46 -27.47
N THR A 235 5.51 -5.53 -26.70
CA THR A 235 6.17 -5.70 -25.40
C THR A 235 7.21 -6.79 -25.55
N PRO A 236 8.45 -6.46 -25.98
CA PRO A 236 9.51 -7.45 -26.09
C PRO A 236 9.69 -8.15 -24.76
N GLU A 237 9.60 -9.47 -24.75
CA GLU A 237 10.04 -10.27 -23.62
C GLU A 237 11.56 -10.13 -23.53
N ALA A 238 12.03 -9.20 -22.70
CA ALA A 238 13.44 -9.14 -22.41
C ALA A 238 13.79 -10.41 -21.62
N PRO A 239 14.65 -11.30 -22.15
CA PRO A 239 15.15 -12.40 -21.34
C PRO A 239 15.91 -11.80 -20.17
N ALA A 240 15.65 -12.26 -18.95
CA ALA A 240 16.57 -11.95 -17.88
C ALA A 240 17.93 -12.49 -18.27
N THR A 241 18.89 -11.58 -18.38
CA THR A 241 20.28 -11.96 -18.44
C THR A 241 20.56 -12.91 -17.27
N ALA A 242 21.09 -14.10 -17.59
CA ALA A 242 21.40 -15.14 -16.60
C ALA A 242 22.39 -14.63 -15.53
N GLY A 243 23.13 -13.55 -15.83
CA GLY A 243 24.03 -12.85 -14.93
C GLY A 243 23.41 -11.63 -14.24
N ALA A 244 23.89 -11.34 -13.04
CA ALA A 244 23.63 -10.05 -12.39
C ALA A 244 24.14 -8.90 -13.29
N THR A 245 23.24 -8.01 -13.72
CA THR A 245 23.57 -6.81 -14.54
C THR A 245 24.56 -5.84 -13.89
N TRP A 246 24.80 -6.00 -12.58
CA TRP A 246 25.79 -5.27 -11.81
C TRP A 246 27.13 -6.01 -11.66
N TRP A 247 27.24 -7.24 -12.16
CA TRP A 247 28.47 -8.03 -12.05
C TRP A 247 29.49 -7.57 -13.09
N THR A 248 30.68 -7.19 -12.63
CA THR A 248 31.75 -6.66 -13.49
C THR A 248 32.91 -7.67 -13.59
N PRO A 249 33.74 -7.60 -14.66
CA PRO A 249 34.97 -8.40 -14.73
C PRO A 249 35.88 -8.22 -13.50
N ARG A 250 35.94 -6.99 -12.97
CA ARG A 250 36.65 -6.66 -11.72
C ARG A 250 36.09 -7.41 -10.51
N LEU A 251 34.77 -7.55 -10.41
CA LEU A 251 34.14 -8.37 -9.36
C LEU A 251 34.46 -9.86 -9.51
N GLY A 252 34.50 -10.36 -10.75
CA GLY A 252 34.96 -11.72 -11.04
C GLY A 252 36.39 -11.95 -10.51
N MET A 253 37.30 -11.03 -10.83
CA MET A 253 38.69 -11.08 -10.37
C MET A 253 38.80 -11.01 -8.84
N LEU A 254 38.08 -10.09 -8.19
CA LEU A 254 38.10 -9.95 -6.73
C LEU A 254 37.49 -11.17 -6.03
N LYS A 255 36.41 -11.75 -6.58
CA LYS A 255 35.82 -13.01 -6.08
C LYS A 255 36.82 -14.15 -6.20
N ALA A 256 37.53 -14.27 -7.33
CA ALA A 256 38.56 -15.28 -7.52
C ALA A 256 39.72 -15.11 -6.52
N LYS A 257 40.18 -13.87 -6.29
CA LYS A 257 41.22 -13.56 -5.27
C LYS A 257 40.77 -13.95 -3.86
N LEU A 258 39.53 -13.63 -3.50
CA LEU A 258 38.93 -14.01 -2.22
C LEU A 258 38.87 -15.54 -2.05
N LYS A 259 38.34 -16.26 -3.05
CA LYS A 259 38.30 -17.74 -3.05
C LYS A 259 39.70 -18.35 -2.90
N ARG A 260 40.70 -17.85 -3.63
CA ARG A 260 42.11 -18.29 -3.51
C ARG A 260 42.67 -18.05 -2.10
N ALA A 261 42.40 -16.88 -1.52
CA ALA A 261 42.83 -16.57 -0.16
C ALA A 261 42.16 -17.47 0.89
N GLN A 262 40.87 -17.76 0.73
CA GLN A 262 40.15 -18.71 1.58
C GLN A 262 40.74 -20.12 1.47
N ARG A 263 40.90 -20.66 0.25
CA ARG A 263 41.46 -22.00 0.05
C ARG A 263 42.86 -22.15 0.65
N ARG A 264 43.72 -21.15 0.49
CA ARG A 264 45.06 -21.16 1.11
C ARG A 264 45.00 -21.16 2.63
N TYR A 265 44.14 -20.34 3.23
CA TYR A 265 43.93 -20.34 4.67
C TYR A 265 43.47 -21.71 5.18
N HIS A 266 42.44 -22.29 4.58
CA HIS A 266 41.89 -23.58 5.03
C HIS A 266 42.85 -24.75 4.78
N ARG A 267 43.55 -24.79 3.64
CA ARG A 267 44.59 -25.79 3.37
C ARG A 267 45.73 -25.71 4.38
N HIS A 268 46.31 -24.52 4.55
CA HIS A 268 47.44 -24.32 5.44
C HIS A 268 47.07 -24.64 6.89
N LYS A 269 45.85 -24.28 7.31
CA LYS A 269 45.30 -24.64 8.62
C LYS A 269 45.22 -26.16 8.82
N ARG A 270 44.81 -26.93 7.80
CA ARG A 270 44.75 -28.41 7.90
C ARG A 270 46.12 -29.04 8.03
N GLU A 271 47.12 -28.49 7.34
CA GLU A 271 48.48 -29.01 7.33
C GLU A 271 49.28 -28.64 8.59
N HIS A 272 49.08 -27.43 9.15
CA HIS A 272 49.96 -26.86 10.18
C HIS A 272 49.24 -26.46 11.49
N GLY A 273 47.92 -26.63 11.54
CA GLY A 273 47.10 -26.25 12.70
C GLY A 273 46.65 -24.77 12.71
N PRO A 274 45.67 -24.43 13.56
CA PRO A 274 45.04 -23.10 13.59
C PRO A 274 45.91 -22.01 14.21
N ASP A 275 46.81 -22.38 15.13
CA ASP A 275 47.61 -21.44 15.92
C ASP A 275 49.03 -21.22 15.36
N ALA A 276 49.36 -21.84 14.22
CA ALA A 276 50.62 -21.58 13.54
C ALA A 276 50.69 -20.10 13.09
N PRO A 277 51.83 -19.39 13.32
CA PRO A 277 51.98 -17.98 12.92
C PRO A 277 51.69 -17.72 11.42
N SER A 278 52.02 -18.67 10.56
CA SER A 278 51.71 -18.65 9.12
C SER A 278 50.20 -18.79 8.81
N THR A 279 49.45 -19.53 9.64
CA THR A 279 47.99 -19.62 9.54
C THR A 279 47.31 -18.28 9.89
N VAL A 280 47.86 -17.52 10.85
CA VAL A 280 47.39 -16.16 11.19
C VAL A 280 47.57 -15.20 10.00
N HIS A 281 48.73 -15.23 9.35
CA HIS A 281 48.97 -14.44 8.14
C HIS A 281 47.92 -14.73 7.04
N HIS A 282 47.64 -16.01 6.76
CA HIS A 282 46.62 -16.38 5.77
C HIS A 282 45.20 -15.95 6.15
N ARG A 283 44.88 -15.88 7.45
CA ARG A 283 43.61 -15.35 7.97
C ARG A 283 43.43 -13.87 7.66
N GLU A 284 44.48 -13.07 7.79
CA GLU A 284 44.46 -11.64 7.49
C GLU A 284 44.31 -11.38 5.99
N VAL A 285 45.06 -12.12 5.16
CA VAL A 285 44.97 -12.06 3.69
C VAL A 285 43.55 -12.36 3.21
N ARG A 286 42.91 -13.39 3.78
CA ARG A 286 41.49 -13.73 3.53
C ARG A 286 40.57 -12.55 3.87
N SER A 287 40.76 -11.96 5.04
CA SER A 287 39.92 -10.86 5.55
C SER A 287 40.06 -9.59 4.70
N ALA A 288 41.28 -9.26 4.26
CA ALA A 288 41.54 -8.14 3.37
C ALA A 288 40.89 -8.33 1.99
N ALA A 289 40.99 -9.54 1.41
CA ALA A 289 40.35 -9.86 0.14
C ALA A 289 38.81 -9.73 0.22
N ARG A 290 38.21 -10.12 1.35
CA ARG A 290 36.76 -9.99 1.58
C ARG A 290 36.32 -8.53 1.59
N ARG A 291 37.03 -7.67 2.33
CA ARG A 291 36.72 -6.23 2.40
C ARG A 291 36.74 -5.58 1.01
N LYS A 292 37.76 -5.88 0.20
CA LYS A 292 37.89 -5.37 -1.17
C LYS A 292 36.74 -5.82 -2.08
N PHE A 293 36.38 -7.11 -2.05
CA PHE A 293 35.26 -7.64 -2.83
C PHE A 293 33.93 -6.96 -2.46
N ASN A 294 33.64 -6.83 -1.16
CA ASN A 294 32.39 -6.23 -0.68
C ASN A 294 32.26 -4.74 -1.06
N ALA A 295 33.34 -3.98 -1.00
CA ALA A 295 33.37 -2.57 -1.39
C ALA A 295 33.05 -2.39 -2.89
N GLU A 296 33.72 -3.16 -3.76
CA GLU A 296 33.47 -3.11 -5.21
C GLU A 296 32.05 -3.55 -5.56
N ALA A 297 31.54 -4.60 -4.89
CA ALA A 297 30.20 -5.13 -5.14
C ALA A 297 29.12 -4.09 -4.82
N LYS A 298 29.35 -3.26 -3.80
CA LYS A 298 28.48 -2.15 -3.44
C LYS A 298 28.49 -1.06 -4.53
N LYS A 299 29.67 -0.68 -5.03
CA LYS A 299 29.82 0.33 -6.09
C LYS A 299 29.12 -0.10 -7.38
N ALA A 300 29.37 -1.32 -7.84
CA ALA A 300 28.81 -1.81 -9.10
C ALA A 300 27.27 -1.90 -9.07
N LYS A 301 26.70 -2.28 -7.92
CA LYS A 301 25.24 -2.27 -7.72
C LYS A 301 24.63 -0.86 -7.80
N GLY A 302 25.34 0.16 -7.33
CA GLY A 302 24.90 1.57 -7.45
C GLY A 302 24.82 2.02 -8.91
N VAL A 303 25.89 1.81 -9.68
CA VAL A 303 25.98 2.19 -11.10
C VAL A 303 24.90 1.49 -11.95
N ALA A 304 24.68 0.20 -11.71
CA ALA A 304 23.65 -0.55 -12.44
C ALA A 304 22.23 -0.03 -12.15
N ALA A 305 21.96 0.42 -10.92
CA ALA A 305 20.68 1.03 -10.58
C ALA A 305 20.48 2.36 -11.33
N ASP A 306 21.51 3.21 -11.38
CA ASP A 306 21.44 4.51 -12.06
C ASP A 306 21.23 4.37 -13.58
N ARG A 307 21.89 3.39 -14.22
CA ARG A 307 21.70 3.09 -15.65
C ARG A 307 20.27 2.64 -15.95
N PHE A 308 19.76 1.69 -15.16
CA PHE A 308 18.40 1.17 -15.31
C PHE A 308 17.33 2.28 -15.27
N TYR A 309 17.47 3.27 -14.36
CA TYR A 309 16.53 4.37 -14.27
C TYR A 309 16.63 5.38 -15.42
N LYS A 310 17.81 5.52 -16.06
CA LYS A 310 18.01 6.39 -17.21
C LYS A 310 17.36 5.81 -18.47
N ASP A 311 17.47 4.50 -18.68
CA ASP A 311 16.94 3.82 -19.86
C ASP A 311 15.40 3.70 -19.83
N LEU A 312 14.80 3.74 -18.64
CA LEU A 312 13.34 3.69 -18.42
C LEU A 312 12.57 4.95 -18.87
N GLN A 313 13.24 6.03 -19.27
CA GLN A 313 12.59 7.31 -19.58
C GLN A 313 11.72 7.28 -20.86
N HIS A 314 11.89 6.27 -21.72
CA HIS A 314 11.18 6.11 -23.00
C HIS A 314 10.16 4.96 -22.99
N TYR A 315 10.05 4.20 -21.90
CA TYR A 315 9.22 3.01 -21.82
C TYR A 315 8.13 3.16 -20.76
N SER A 316 6.94 2.64 -21.07
CA SER A 316 5.84 2.57 -20.11
C SER A 316 6.12 1.56 -19.00
N ARG A 317 5.65 1.87 -17.80
CA ARG A 317 5.73 1.02 -16.60
C ARG A 317 4.73 -0.15 -16.63
N CYS A 318 4.41 -0.70 -17.80
CA CYS A 318 3.71 -1.98 -17.94
C CYS A 318 4.64 -3.13 -17.48
N VAL A 319 5.09 -3.09 -16.22
CA VAL A 319 5.83 -4.17 -15.62
C VAL A 319 4.86 -5.32 -15.45
N ARG A 320 4.83 -6.24 -16.43
CA ARG A 320 4.40 -7.61 -16.18
C ARG A 320 5.29 -8.13 -15.07
N ARG A 321 4.76 -8.15 -13.84
CA ARG A 321 5.50 -8.75 -12.72
C ARG A 321 5.64 -10.22 -13.04
N GLY A 322 6.86 -10.75 -12.89
CA GLY A 322 7.06 -12.18 -12.76
C GLY A 322 6.12 -12.77 -11.69
N ALA A 323 5.85 -14.07 -11.82
CA ALA A 323 4.83 -14.86 -11.12
C ALA A 323 4.34 -14.28 -9.77
N PRO A 324 3.02 -14.31 -9.51
CA PRO A 324 2.44 -13.76 -8.29
C PRO A 324 3.23 -14.20 -7.05
N ARG A 325 3.36 -13.27 -6.09
CA ARG A 325 3.87 -13.63 -4.76
C ARG A 325 2.89 -14.66 -4.19
N ILE A 326 3.25 -15.94 -4.25
CA ILE A 326 2.50 -17.01 -3.59
C ILE A 326 2.29 -16.56 -2.14
N PRO A 327 1.04 -16.44 -1.70
CA PRO A 327 0.73 -16.03 -0.34
C PRO A 327 1.39 -16.98 0.68
N PRO A 328 1.90 -16.46 1.81
CA PRO A 328 2.73 -17.26 2.72
C PRO A 328 1.95 -18.22 3.63
N ALA A 329 0.62 -18.20 3.63
CA ALA A 329 -0.21 -18.93 4.59
C ALA A 329 -1.31 -19.73 3.89
N ALA A 330 -1.55 -20.96 4.33
CA ALA A 330 -2.77 -21.69 3.97
C ALA A 330 -3.97 -21.02 4.65
N ILE A 331 -5.06 -20.83 3.91
CA ILE A 331 -6.29 -20.18 4.41
C ILE A 331 -7.43 -21.18 4.62
N CYS A 332 -7.34 -22.37 4.02
CA CYS A 332 -8.31 -23.43 4.17
C CYS A 332 -7.63 -24.74 4.61
N PRO A 333 -8.41 -25.74 5.07
CA PRO A 333 -7.91 -27.07 5.35
C PRO A 333 -7.22 -27.72 4.12
N PRO A 334 -6.32 -28.70 4.33
CA PRO A 334 -5.68 -29.43 3.23
C PRO A 334 -6.72 -30.04 2.27
N GLY A 335 -6.44 -29.97 0.97
CA GLY A 335 -7.29 -30.55 -0.08
C GLY A 335 -8.39 -29.65 -0.63
N VAL A 336 -8.60 -28.45 -0.07
CA VAL A 336 -9.57 -27.46 -0.57
C VAL A 336 -8.86 -26.43 -1.47
N ASN A 337 -9.51 -26.04 -2.58
CA ASN A 337 -9.03 -24.95 -3.44
C ASN A 337 -9.06 -23.62 -2.68
N GLN A 338 -7.89 -23.01 -2.47
CA GLN A 338 -7.76 -21.80 -1.65
C GLN A 338 -8.36 -20.56 -2.32
N ALA A 339 -8.30 -20.48 -3.65
CA ALA A 339 -8.87 -19.36 -4.40
C ALA A 339 -10.39 -19.36 -4.31
N ASP A 340 -11.03 -20.51 -4.54
CA ASP A 340 -12.49 -20.67 -4.41
C ASP A 340 -12.97 -20.44 -2.98
N PHE A 341 -12.23 -20.94 -1.98
CA PHE A 341 -12.55 -20.71 -0.58
C PHE A 341 -12.53 -19.22 -0.22
N LEU A 342 -11.53 -18.47 -0.69
CA LEU A 342 -11.48 -17.02 -0.47
C LEU A 342 -12.60 -16.28 -1.21
N LEU A 343 -12.81 -16.58 -2.50
CA LEU A 343 -13.85 -15.95 -3.30
C LEU A 343 -15.22 -16.17 -2.67
N SER A 344 -15.51 -17.39 -2.22
CA SER A 344 -16.80 -17.73 -1.60
C SER A 344 -17.07 -17.03 -0.27
N ARG A 345 -16.03 -16.75 0.52
CA ARG A 345 -16.17 -16.05 1.80
C ARG A 345 -16.21 -14.53 1.66
N LEU A 346 -15.59 -13.98 0.61
CA LEU A 346 -15.47 -12.54 0.40
C LEU A 346 -16.57 -11.98 -0.52
N LEU A 347 -17.10 -12.80 -1.43
CA LEU A 347 -18.13 -12.44 -2.40
C LEU A 347 -19.39 -13.27 -2.11
N PRO A 348 -20.38 -12.72 -1.39
CA PRO A 348 -21.62 -13.41 -1.08
C PRO A 348 -22.39 -13.84 -2.35
N SER A 349 -23.25 -14.84 -2.18
CA SER A 349 -24.22 -15.28 -3.19
C SER A 349 -25.60 -14.74 -2.85
N ASP A 350 -26.40 -14.48 -3.88
CA ASP A 350 -27.78 -14.01 -3.77
C ASP A 350 -28.64 -14.80 -4.77
N PRO A 351 -29.22 -15.94 -4.33
CA PRO A 351 -29.99 -16.82 -5.21
C PRO A 351 -31.28 -16.19 -5.73
N THR A 352 -31.85 -15.20 -5.03
CA THR A 352 -33.12 -14.55 -5.42
C THR A 352 -32.91 -13.35 -6.35
N ARG A 353 -31.65 -12.96 -6.62
CA ARG A 353 -31.27 -11.82 -7.47
C ARG A 353 -32.13 -11.69 -8.73
N ASP A 354 -32.24 -12.74 -9.53
CA ASP A 354 -32.93 -12.66 -10.82
C ASP A 354 -34.44 -12.45 -10.66
N GLN A 355 -35.05 -13.06 -9.64
CA GLN A 355 -36.45 -12.83 -9.29
C GLN A 355 -36.67 -11.39 -8.80
N ASP A 356 -35.80 -10.90 -7.92
CA ASP A 356 -35.91 -9.56 -7.33
C ASP A 356 -35.67 -8.46 -8.36
N VAL A 357 -34.76 -8.67 -9.32
CA VAL A 357 -34.50 -7.73 -10.42
C VAL A 357 -35.66 -7.74 -11.43
N ALA A 358 -36.31 -8.90 -11.64
CA ALA A 358 -37.48 -8.99 -12.51
C ALA A 358 -38.70 -8.24 -11.95
N GLN A 359 -38.80 -8.09 -10.62
CA GLN A 359 -39.86 -7.34 -9.96
C GLN A 359 -39.66 -5.81 -9.97
N VAL A 360 -38.49 -5.32 -10.39
CA VAL A 360 -38.26 -3.87 -10.51
C VAL A 360 -39.16 -3.32 -11.63
N ALA A 361 -39.88 -2.24 -11.34
CA ALA A 361 -40.67 -1.54 -12.36
C ALA A 361 -39.74 -0.79 -13.33
N TRP A 362 -39.80 -1.13 -14.61
CA TRP A 362 -38.95 -0.53 -15.65
C TRP A 362 -39.72 0.57 -16.38
N PRO A 363 -39.24 1.83 -16.37
CA PRO A 363 -39.81 2.88 -17.19
C PRO A 363 -39.51 2.64 -18.67
N ASN A 364 -40.40 3.07 -19.57
CA ASN A 364 -40.18 2.99 -21.01
C ASN A 364 -39.29 4.13 -21.50
N GLN A 365 -38.40 3.85 -22.46
CA GLN A 365 -37.57 4.87 -23.10
C GLN A 365 -38.40 5.65 -24.12
N GLU A 366 -38.84 6.85 -23.74
CA GLU A 366 -39.60 7.76 -24.61
C GLU A 366 -38.69 8.79 -25.30
N GLU A 367 -37.68 9.30 -24.58
CA GLU A 367 -36.78 10.32 -25.10
C GLU A 367 -35.68 9.71 -26.00
N PRO A 368 -35.15 10.43 -27.00
CA PRO A 368 -33.99 9.98 -27.76
C PRO A 368 -32.75 9.81 -26.88
N ILE A 369 -32.03 8.70 -27.07
CA ILE A 369 -30.79 8.41 -26.32
C ILE A 369 -29.66 9.32 -26.85
N PRO A 370 -29.06 10.20 -26.01
CA PRO A 370 -27.99 11.08 -26.47
C PRO A 370 -26.75 10.28 -26.89
N PRO A 371 -26.17 10.51 -28.09
CA PRO A 371 -24.95 9.83 -28.50
C PRO A 371 -23.76 10.22 -27.63
N VAL A 372 -22.76 9.34 -27.56
CA VAL A 372 -21.49 9.64 -26.89
C VAL A 372 -20.69 10.61 -27.75
N SER A 373 -20.34 11.77 -27.19
CA SER A 373 -19.55 12.77 -27.92
C SER A 373 -18.05 12.56 -27.75
N LEU A 374 -17.24 13.06 -28.69
CA LEU A 374 -15.78 13.06 -28.57
C LEU A 374 -15.30 13.88 -27.36
N ALA A 375 -16.02 14.93 -26.98
CA ALA A 375 -15.71 15.73 -25.80
C ALA A 375 -15.92 14.91 -24.51
N GLU A 376 -17.09 14.28 -24.37
CA GLU A 376 -17.43 13.39 -23.26
C GLU A 376 -16.40 12.24 -23.13
N LEU A 377 -15.99 11.66 -24.26
CA LEU A 377 -14.97 10.62 -24.31
C LEU A 377 -13.60 11.12 -23.83
N ARG A 378 -13.17 12.31 -24.27
CA ARG A 378 -11.89 12.92 -23.89
C ARG A 378 -11.85 13.27 -22.41
N ASP A 379 -12.94 13.83 -21.88
CA ASP A 379 -13.05 14.16 -20.46
C ASP A 379 -12.99 12.88 -19.60
N ALA A 380 -13.74 11.85 -20.00
CA ALA A 380 -13.72 10.55 -19.34
C ALA A 380 -12.32 9.91 -19.32
N ALA A 381 -11.61 9.93 -20.45
CA ALA A 381 -10.23 9.45 -20.54
C ALA A 381 -9.25 10.30 -19.72
N GLY A 382 -9.47 11.61 -19.66
CA GLY A 382 -8.72 12.58 -18.86
C GLY A 382 -8.68 12.19 -17.38
N GLU A 383 -9.83 11.75 -16.85
CA GLU A 383 -9.97 11.32 -15.45
C GLU A 383 -9.38 9.93 -15.14
N LEU A 384 -9.06 9.12 -16.15
CA LEU A 384 -8.40 7.84 -15.91
C LEU A 384 -6.98 8.06 -15.38
N ARG A 385 -6.70 7.44 -14.23
CA ARG A 385 -5.38 7.49 -13.60
C ARG A 385 -4.36 6.73 -14.44
N ARG A 386 -3.32 7.42 -14.91
CA ARG A 386 -2.11 6.82 -15.51
C ARG A 386 -1.41 5.89 -14.50
N ASP A 387 -0.61 4.94 -14.97
CA ASP A 387 0.06 3.94 -14.12
C ASP A 387 -0.88 3.02 -13.29
N ALA A 388 -2.18 2.96 -13.60
CA ALA A 388 -3.08 2.00 -12.97
C ALA A 388 -2.80 0.58 -13.51
N ALA A 389 -2.92 -0.44 -12.64
CA ALA A 389 -2.77 -1.82 -13.06
C ALA A 389 -3.85 -2.19 -14.11
N PRO A 390 -3.46 -2.90 -15.19
CA PRO A 390 -4.40 -3.33 -16.22
C PRO A 390 -5.31 -4.45 -15.72
N GLY A 391 -6.35 -4.76 -16.52
CA GLY A 391 -7.20 -5.93 -16.32
C GLY A 391 -6.53 -7.22 -16.80
N SER A 392 -7.32 -8.22 -17.17
CA SER A 392 -6.85 -9.48 -17.75
C SER A 392 -6.31 -9.33 -19.19
N ASP A 393 -6.58 -8.20 -19.84
CA ASP A 393 -6.16 -7.88 -21.21
C ASP A 393 -4.79 -7.20 -21.30
N ASP A 394 -4.14 -6.90 -20.17
CA ASP A 394 -2.87 -6.16 -20.08
C ASP A 394 -2.90 -4.74 -20.70
N VAL A 395 -4.06 -4.26 -21.15
CA VAL A 395 -4.25 -2.90 -21.66
C VAL A 395 -4.34 -1.94 -20.47
N THR A 396 -3.46 -0.94 -20.44
CA THR A 396 -3.44 0.07 -19.38
C THR A 396 -4.24 1.31 -19.76
N ASN A 397 -4.58 2.11 -18.74
CA ASN A 397 -5.19 3.43 -18.96
C ASN A 397 -4.30 4.35 -19.81
N ASP A 398 -2.98 4.17 -19.74
CA ASP A 398 -2.05 4.95 -20.55
C ASP A 398 -2.29 4.67 -22.04
N ILE A 399 -2.37 3.40 -22.43
CA ILE A 399 -2.64 2.99 -23.81
C ILE A 399 -3.96 3.57 -24.30
N ILE A 400 -5.05 3.44 -23.53
CA ILE A 400 -6.36 3.99 -23.90
C ILE A 400 -6.31 5.50 -24.13
N LYS A 401 -5.67 6.26 -23.23
CA LYS A 401 -5.55 7.73 -23.37
C LYS A 401 -4.70 8.11 -24.57
N ASP A 402 -3.68 7.31 -24.83
CA ASP A 402 -2.64 7.60 -25.79
C ASP A 402 -3.00 7.23 -27.23
N SER A 403 -3.92 6.28 -27.42
CA SER A 403 -4.52 5.89 -28.71
C SER A 403 -5.86 6.58 -28.98
N LEU A 404 -6.33 7.43 -28.05
CA LEU A 404 -7.62 8.13 -28.18
C LEU A 404 -7.69 9.10 -29.36
N PRO A 405 -6.61 9.81 -29.74
CA PRO A 405 -6.64 10.67 -30.93
C PRO A 405 -7.02 9.91 -32.20
N GLU A 406 -6.57 8.66 -32.33
CA GLU A 406 -6.79 7.81 -33.50
C GLU A 406 -8.09 6.99 -33.40
N LEU A 407 -8.39 6.48 -32.20
CA LEU A 407 -9.56 5.61 -31.96
C LEU A 407 -10.81 6.35 -31.46
N GLY A 408 -10.76 7.67 -31.30
CA GLY A 408 -11.84 8.46 -30.70
C GLY A 408 -13.20 8.22 -31.35
N GLU A 409 -13.27 8.29 -32.68
CA GLU A 409 -14.52 8.07 -33.43
C GLU A 409 -15.08 6.64 -33.29
N HIS A 410 -14.17 5.66 -33.19
CA HIS A 410 -14.52 4.25 -33.03
C HIS A 410 -15.19 4.03 -31.67
N TRP A 411 -14.56 4.57 -30.61
CA TRP A 411 -15.11 4.53 -29.27
C TRP A 411 -16.45 5.24 -29.18
N THR A 412 -16.59 6.45 -29.72
CA THR A 412 -17.88 7.17 -29.65
C THR A 412 -19.00 6.41 -30.34
N TYR A 413 -18.75 5.84 -31.52
CA TYR A 413 -19.75 5.07 -32.26
C TYR A 413 -20.18 3.81 -31.49
N GLN A 414 -19.20 3.02 -31.04
CA GLN A 414 -19.49 1.73 -30.38
C GLN A 414 -20.10 1.90 -28.98
N LEU A 415 -19.64 2.88 -28.20
CA LEU A 415 -20.21 3.16 -26.88
C LEU A 415 -21.63 3.76 -26.98
N THR A 416 -21.91 4.55 -28.02
CA THR A 416 -23.28 5.00 -28.33
C THR A 416 -24.20 3.81 -28.58
N ARG A 417 -23.76 2.86 -29.40
CA ARG A 417 -24.53 1.63 -29.65
C ARG A 417 -24.78 0.85 -28.36
N CYS A 418 -23.77 0.67 -27.51
CA CYS A 418 -23.97 0.00 -26.22
C CYS A 418 -25.10 0.63 -25.38
N LEU A 419 -25.15 1.96 -25.34
CA LEU A 419 -26.23 2.69 -24.65
C LEU A 419 -27.59 2.51 -25.35
N GLN A 420 -27.63 2.54 -26.69
CA GLN A 420 -28.86 2.36 -27.47
C GLN A 420 -29.47 0.96 -27.30
N PHE A 421 -28.64 -0.08 -27.26
CA PHE A 421 -29.10 -1.46 -27.06
C PHE A 421 -29.30 -1.81 -25.59
N GLY A 422 -28.85 -0.98 -24.64
CA GLY A 422 -28.83 -1.32 -23.22
C GLY A 422 -27.90 -2.50 -22.89
N LEU A 423 -26.90 -2.78 -23.73
CA LEU A 423 -26.04 -3.96 -23.60
C LEU A 423 -24.61 -3.57 -23.23
N TYR A 424 -24.22 -3.96 -22.01
CA TYR A 424 -22.85 -3.80 -21.53
C TYR A 424 -21.98 -4.94 -22.12
N PRO A 425 -20.81 -4.64 -22.71
CA PRO A 425 -19.99 -5.67 -23.37
C PRO A 425 -19.65 -6.85 -22.45
N PHE A 426 -20.00 -8.07 -22.86
CA PHE A 426 -19.87 -9.27 -22.01
C PHE A 426 -18.43 -9.50 -21.54
N GLY A 427 -17.45 -9.41 -22.44
CA GLY A 427 -16.06 -9.64 -22.10
C GLY A 427 -15.41 -8.54 -21.23
N TRP A 428 -16.15 -7.47 -20.90
CA TRP A 428 -15.78 -6.48 -19.89
C TRP A 428 -16.35 -6.78 -18.50
N LYS A 429 -17.30 -7.71 -18.38
CA LYS A 429 -17.92 -8.12 -17.10
C LYS A 429 -17.05 -9.10 -16.29
N GLN A 430 -16.03 -9.65 -16.94
CA GLN A 430 -15.00 -10.51 -16.34
C GLN A 430 -13.86 -9.64 -15.77
N SER A 431 -13.54 -9.83 -14.49
CA SER A 431 -12.48 -9.09 -13.81
C SER A 431 -11.47 -10.03 -13.15
N ARG A 432 -10.21 -9.57 -13.06
CA ARG A 432 -9.15 -10.30 -12.36
C ARG A 432 -9.11 -9.90 -10.89
N GLY A 433 -9.44 -10.82 -9.99
CA GLY A 433 -9.36 -10.66 -8.55
C GLY A 433 -7.92 -10.70 -8.03
N VAL A 434 -7.57 -9.75 -7.17
CA VAL A 434 -6.30 -9.69 -6.44
C VAL A 434 -6.58 -9.52 -4.96
N PHE A 435 -6.06 -10.44 -4.14
CA PHE A 435 -6.23 -10.36 -2.69
C PHE A 435 -5.17 -9.47 -2.04
N VAL A 436 -5.61 -8.39 -1.38
CA VAL A 436 -4.74 -7.47 -0.64
C VAL A 436 -4.93 -7.68 0.85
N HIS A 437 -3.86 -8.05 1.55
CA HIS A 437 -3.88 -8.26 3.00
C HIS A 437 -4.16 -6.95 3.76
N LYS A 438 -5.08 -7.01 4.72
CA LYS A 438 -5.40 -5.90 5.62
C LYS A 438 -4.31 -5.80 6.70
N PRO A 439 -3.64 -4.65 6.85
CA PRO A 439 -2.61 -4.48 7.87
C PRO A 439 -3.13 -4.81 9.28
N GLY A 440 -2.37 -5.59 10.04
CA GLY A 440 -2.70 -5.95 11.44
C GLY A 440 -3.77 -7.02 11.59
N ARG A 441 -4.29 -7.61 10.50
CA ARG A 441 -5.18 -8.77 10.54
C ARG A 441 -4.41 -10.07 10.31
N ASP A 442 -4.95 -11.17 10.80
CA ASP A 442 -4.38 -12.49 10.60
C ASP A 442 -4.44 -12.87 9.09
N PRO A 443 -3.31 -13.19 8.43
CA PRO A 443 -3.31 -13.61 7.04
C PRO A 443 -3.91 -15.00 6.79
N SER A 444 -4.14 -15.82 7.83
CA SER A 444 -4.77 -17.14 7.71
C SER A 444 -6.30 -17.08 7.64
N LEU A 445 -6.91 -15.95 7.99
CA LEU A 445 -8.36 -15.77 7.99
C LEU A 445 -8.85 -15.01 6.74
N PRO A 446 -9.96 -15.43 6.09
CA PRO A 446 -10.50 -14.74 4.91
C PRO A 446 -10.80 -13.26 5.16
N ASN A 447 -11.34 -12.91 6.32
CA ASN A 447 -11.66 -11.52 6.68
C ASN A 447 -10.43 -10.59 6.77
N GLY A 448 -9.23 -11.17 6.84
CA GLY A 448 -7.94 -10.50 6.76
C GLY A 448 -7.56 -10.01 5.37
N TRP A 449 -8.34 -10.34 4.33
CA TRP A 449 -8.07 -9.98 2.94
C TRP A 449 -9.14 -9.06 2.37
N ARG A 450 -8.77 -8.28 1.34
CA ARG A 450 -9.70 -7.52 0.48
C ARG A 450 -9.59 -8.03 -0.96
N PRO A 451 -10.70 -8.42 -1.61
CA PRO A 451 -10.69 -8.69 -3.02
C PRO A 451 -10.66 -7.36 -3.79
N ILE A 452 -9.67 -7.17 -4.66
CA ILE A 452 -9.61 -6.05 -5.61
C ILE A 452 -9.85 -6.60 -7.01
N CYS A 453 -10.90 -6.12 -7.68
CA CYS A 453 -11.24 -6.51 -9.04
C CYS A 453 -10.54 -5.58 -10.03
N LEU A 454 -9.58 -6.11 -10.77
CA LEU A 454 -8.91 -5.40 -11.86
C LEU A 454 -9.76 -5.52 -13.13
N VAL A 455 -10.52 -4.47 -13.42
CA VAL A 455 -11.35 -4.35 -14.61
C VAL A 455 -10.54 -3.84 -15.81
N LYS A 456 -10.90 -4.29 -17.01
CA LYS A 456 -10.30 -3.88 -18.30
C LYS A 456 -10.32 -2.36 -18.49
N SER A 457 -9.29 -1.79 -19.09
CA SER A 457 -9.18 -0.32 -19.20
C SER A 457 -10.21 0.31 -20.15
N GLY A 458 -10.62 -0.39 -21.21
CA GLY A 458 -11.75 0.06 -22.06
C GLY A 458 -13.07 0.13 -21.29
N SER A 459 -13.33 -0.84 -20.42
CA SER A 459 -14.49 -0.84 -19.52
C SER A 459 -14.47 0.35 -18.56
N LYS A 460 -13.33 0.70 -17.96
CA LYS A 460 -13.19 1.88 -17.09
C LYS A 460 -13.53 3.20 -17.81
N LEU A 461 -13.19 3.31 -19.10
CA LEU A 461 -13.55 4.46 -19.93
C LEU A 461 -15.08 4.57 -20.08
N PHE A 462 -15.75 3.47 -20.40
CA PHE A 462 -17.20 3.46 -20.57
C PHE A 462 -17.95 3.64 -19.24
N GLU A 463 -17.48 3.01 -18.18
CA GLU A 463 -17.99 3.21 -16.82
C GLU A 463 -17.91 4.69 -16.41
N ARG A 464 -16.83 5.39 -16.75
CA ARG A 464 -16.70 6.82 -16.48
C ARG A 464 -17.77 7.62 -17.21
N ILE A 465 -18.01 7.35 -18.49
CA ILE A 465 -19.08 7.99 -19.27
C ILE A 465 -20.44 7.81 -18.58
N ILE A 466 -20.75 6.57 -18.16
CA ILE A 466 -22.00 6.27 -17.44
C ILE A 466 -22.09 7.05 -16.12
N VAL A 467 -21.00 7.13 -15.34
CA VAL A 467 -20.96 7.93 -14.11
C VAL A 467 -21.24 9.41 -14.38
N GLU A 468 -20.63 10.00 -15.42
CA GLU A 468 -20.86 11.41 -15.76
C GLU A 468 -22.32 11.68 -16.17
N ARG A 469 -22.94 10.76 -16.92
CA ARG A 469 -24.37 10.87 -17.28
C ARG A 469 -25.30 10.69 -16.09
N LEU A 470 -24.97 9.81 -15.16
CA LEU A 470 -25.72 9.70 -13.91
C LEU A 470 -25.57 10.96 -13.05
N LEU A 471 -24.39 11.57 -13.02
CA LEU A 471 -24.13 12.82 -12.31
C LEU A 471 -24.83 14.04 -12.95
N SER A 472 -25.12 14.00 -14.25
CA SER A 472 -25.88 15.07 -14.92
C SER A 472 -27.39 14.97 -14.66
N CYS A 473 -27.89 13.84 -14.14
CA CYS A 473 -29.28 13.70 -13.72
C CYS A 473 -29.55 14.59 -12.49
N PRO A 474 -30.44 15.61 -12.57
CA PRO A 474 -30.67 16.54 -11.46
C PRO A 474 -31.08 15.84 -10.16
N GLN A 475 -31.89 14.79 -10.25
CA GLN A 475 -32.41 14.02 -9.11
C GLN A 475 -31.28 13.34 -8.33
N ILE A 476 -30.22 12.92 -9.01
CA ILE A 476 -29.01 12.33 -8.42
C ILE A 476 -28.10 13.43 -7.89
N ALA A 477 -27.80 14.44 -8.71
CA ALA A 477 -26.93 15.55 -8.34
C ALA A 477 -27.40 16.25 -7.06
N ASP A 478 -28.70 16.49 -6.92
CA ASP A 478 -29.31 17.17 -5.76
C ASP A 478 -29.11 16.38 -4.47
N ARG A 479 -29.31 15.07 -4.51
CA ARG A 479 -29.10 14.17 -3.36
C ARG A 479 -27.63 14.07 -3.00
N LEU A 480 -26.73 14.02 -3.99
CA LEU A 480 -25.30 14.03 -3.77
C LEU A 480 -24.79 15.36 -3.19
N ARG A 481 -25.51 16.47 -3.37
CA ARG A 481 -25.23 17.75 -2.70
C ARG A 481 -25.63 17.77 -1.22
N SER A 482 -26.44 16.81 -0.74
CA SER A 482 -26.81 16.67 0.66
C SER A 482 -25.59 16.76 1.58
N PRO A 483 -25.65 17.53 2.68
CA PRO A 483 -24.51 17.66 3.59
C PRO A 483 -24.22 16.35 4.34
N ALA A 484 -25.10 15.34 4.28
CA ALA A 484 -24.87 14.03 4.88
C ALA A 484 -23.92 13.14 4.06
N VAL A 485 -23.74 13.37 2.76
CA VAL A 485 -23.01 12.45 1.87
C VAL A 485 -21.62 13.00 1.55
N HIS A 486 -20.54 12.23 1.71
CA HIS A 486 -19.17 12.71 1.45
C HIS A 486 -18.27 11.75 0.67
N GLY A 487 -18.41 10.44 0.86
CA GLY A 487 -17.58 9.43 0.18
C GLY A 487 -17.86 9.39 -1.31
N PHE A 488 -16.81 9.31 -2.14
CA PHE A 488 -16.90 9.28 -3.61
C PHE A 488 -17.67 10.44 -4.26
N CYS A 489 -17.92 11.54 -3.54
CA CYS A 489 -18.58 12.74 -4.09
C CYS A 489 -17.58 13.79 -4.55
N ARG A 490 -17.82 14.39 -5.71
CA ARG A 490 -17.06 15.57 -6.19
C ARG A 490 -17.14 16.72 -5.19
N GLY A 491 -16.00 17.40 -4.97
CA GLY A 491 -15.90 18.53 -4.05
C GLY A 491 -15.95 18.15 -2.55
N LYS A 492 -16.08 16.86 -2.21
CA LYS A 492 -16.12 16.39 -0.83
C LYS A 492 -14.93 15.49 -0.52
N SER A 493 -14.60 15.38 0.76
CA SER A 493 -13.43 14.66 1.22
C SER A 493 -13.60 14.21 2.66
N VAL A 494 -12.60 13.50 3.18
CA VAL A 494 -12.52 13.20 4.62
C VAL A 494 -12.57 14.49 5.46
N ASP A 495 -11.96 15.58 4.98
CA ASP A 495 -11.96 16.85 5.69
C ASP A 495 -13.40 17.41 5.81
N SER A 496 -14.23 17.32 4.77
CA SER A 496 -15.62 17.81 4.85
C SER A 496 -16.49 16.95 5.77
N ALA A 497 -16.32 15.63 5.75
CA ALA A 497 -17.07 14.71 6.60
C ALA A 497 -16.72 14.90 8.08
N VAL A 498 -15.43 14.89 8.41
CA VAL A 498 -14.98 15.06 9.80
C VAL A 498 -15.28 16.47 10.30
N TYR A 499 -15.20 17.49 9.44
CA TYR A 499 -15.61 18.86 9.79
C TYR A 499 -17.08 18.92 10.21
N ARG A 500 -17.99 18.28 9.45
CA ARG A 500 -19.40 18.15 9.83
C ARG A 500 -19.58 17.45 11.17
N VAL A 501 -18.99 16.26 11.35
CA VAL A 501 -19.11 15.47 12.59
C VAL A 501 -18.61 16.25 13.80
N VAL A 502 -17.41 16.84 13.72
CA VAL A 502 -16.82 17.62 14.83
C VAL A 502 -17.61 18.89 15.10
N GLY A 503 -18.12 19.56 14.05
CA GLY A 503 -19.00 20.73 14.16
C GLY A 503 -20.26 20.40 14.94
N LEU A 504 -21.01 19.38 14.52
CA LEU A 504 -22.24 18.92 15.18
C LEU A 504 -22.00 18.53 16.65
N PHE A 505 -20.91 17.81 16.92
CA PHE A 505 -20.54 17.45 18.29
C PHE A 505 -20.20 18.68 19.15
N ARG A 506 -19.46 19.64 18.58
CA ARG A 506 -19.10 20.90 19.25
C ARG A 506 -20.33 21.74 19.54
N ASP A 507 -21.26 21.86 18.60
CA ASP A 507 -22.50 22.63 18.75
C ASP A 507 -23.42 22.00 19.78
N GLY A 508 -23.56 20.66 19.77
CA GLY A 508 -24.27 19.92 20.82
C GLY A 508 -23.71 20.20 22.21
N LYS A 509 -22.38 20.22 22.37
CA LYS A 509 -21.73 20.56 23.65
C LYS A 509 -21.96 22.01 24.10
N ARG A 510 -22.13 22.96 23.18
CA ARG A 510 -22.35 24.38 23.50
C ARG A 510 -23.73 24.65 24.09
N ARG A 511 -24.71 23.76 23.87
CA ARG A 511 -26.10 23.88 24.39
C ARG A 511 -26.23 23.67 25.90
N GLY A 512 -25.12 23.48 26.62
CA GLY A 512 -25.10 23.46 28.08
C GLY A 512 -25.11 22.07 28.70
N LYS A 513 -25.05 22.05 30.05
CA LYS A 513 -24.79 20.82 30.81
C LYS A 513 -25.91 19.76 30.74
N ASN A 514 -27.14 20.20 30.49
CA ASN A 514 -28.33 19.34 30.51
C ASN A 514 -28.68 18.78 29.12
N CYS A 515 -28.02 19.25 28.06
CA CYS A 515 -28.26 18.80 26.68
C CYS A 515 -27.23 17.73 26.29
N PRO A 516 -27.56 16.42 26.37
CA PRO A 516 -26.62 15.38 25.97
C PRO A 516 -26.38 15.39 24.45
N VAL A 517 -25.18 14.96 24.08
CA VAL A 517 -24.72 14.78 22.70
C VAL A 517 -24.03 13.43 22.59
N ALA A 518 -24.26 12.73 21.48
CA ALA A 518 -23.58 11.48 21.15
C ALA A 518 -23.14 11.50 19.69
N THR A 519 -21.95 10.98 19.42
CA THR A 519 -21.50 10.66 18.06
C THR A 519 -21.24 9.17 18.01
N ILE A 520 -21.90 8.47 17.10
CA ILE A 520 -21.92 7.01 17.02
C ILE A 520 -21.35 6.63 15.66
N GLN A 521 -20.26 5.87 15.66
CA GLN A 521 -19.67 5.29 14.46
C GLN A 521 -20.19 3.87 14.30
N LEU A 522 -20.66 3.55 13.10
CA LEU A 522 -21.23 2.26 12.73
C LEU A 522 -20.40 1.63 11.60
N ASP A 523 -20.26 0.30 11.62
CA ASP A 523 -19.57 -0.49 10.58
C ASP A 523 -20.61 -1.38 9.87
N VAL A 524 -20.58 -1.40 8.55
CA VAL A 524 -21.39 -2.32 7.74
C VAL A 524 -20.57 -3.56 7.41
N ARG A 525 -21.12 -4.73 7.69
CA ARG A 525 -20.46 -6.01 7.41
C ARG A 525 -20.32 -6.22 5.90
N ASN A 526 -19.08 -6.30 5.43
CA ASN A 526 -18.74 -6.61 4.03
C ASN A 526 -19.53 -5.79 2.99
N ALA A 527 -19.61 -4.47 3.19
CA ALA A 527 -20.54 -3.59 2.47
C ALA A 527 -20.54 -3.73 0.93
N PHE A 528 -19.42 -3.37 0.25
CA PHE A 528 -19.40 -3.35 -1.22
C PHE A 528 -19.72 -4.70 -1.86
N PRO A 529 -19.20 -5.85 -1.39
CA PRO A 529 -19.56 -7.14 -1.97
C PRO A 529 -20.99 -7.61 -1.64
N SER A 530 -21.71 -6.98 -0.71
CA SER A 530 -22.99 -7.49 -0.21
C SER A 530 -24.23 -6.79 -0.76
N VAL A 531 -24.14 -5.53 -1.20
CA VAL A 531 -25.34 -4.74 -1.59
C VAL A 531 -26.15 -5.43 -2.71
N ARG A 532 -27.47 -5.55 -2.53
CA ARG A 532 -28.36 -6.18 -3.52
C ARG A 532 -28.41 -5.36 -4.82
N HIS A 533 -28.35 -6.05 -5.96
CA HIS A 533 -28.50 -5.42 -7.27
C HIS A 533 -29.91 -4.86 -7.48
N SER A 534 -30.94 -5.58 -7.02
CA SER A 534 -32.33 -5.15 -7.10
C SER A 534 -32.56 -3.82 -6.36
N HIS A 535 -31.94 -3.65 -5.18
CA HIS A 535 -31.98 -2.40 -4.42
C HIS A 535 -31.36 -1.23 -5.18
N ILE A 536 -30.19 -1.43 -5.81
CA ILE A 536 -29.55 -0.39 -6.66
C ILE A 536 -30.48 0.00 -7.81
N LEU A 537 -30.97 -0.97 -8.57
CA LEU A 537 -31.79 -0.72 -9.75
C LEU A 537 -33.13 -0.07 -9.39
N ARG A 538 -33.80 -0.55 -8.34
CA ARG A 538 -35.05 0.01 -7.81
C ARG A 538 -34.85 1.46 -7.36
N THR A 539 -33.79 1.74 -6.60
CA THR A 539 -33.46 3.11 -6.15
C THR A 539 -33.34 4.06 -7.35
N LEU A 540 -32.64 3.65 -8.41
CA LEU A 540 -32.43 4.49 -9.58
C LEU A 540 -33.72 4.67 -10.41
N ALA A 541 -34.55 3.63 -10.49
CA ALA A 541 -35.87 3.72 -11.13
C ALA A 541 -36.80 4.69 -10.37
N GLU A 542 -36.85 4.60 -9.05
CA GLU A 542 -37.62 5.51 -8.18
C GLU A 542 -37.13 6.96 -8.27
N TYR A 543 -35.83 7.15 -8.50
CA TYR A 543 -35.23 8.47 -8.71
C TYR A 543 -35.41 9.00 -10.14
N LYS A 544 -36.15 8.27 -11.00
CA LYS A 544 -36.47 8.66 -12.37
C LYS A 544 -35.21 8.90 -13.21
N VAL A 545 -34.18 8.07 -13.00
CA VAL A 545 -33.01 8.02 -13.90
C VAL A 545 -33.47 7.61 -15.30
N PRO A 546 -32.92 8.20 -16.38
CA PRO A 546 -33.29 7.85 -17.75
C PRO A 546 -33.26 6.33 -18.01
N PRO A 547 -34.28 5.76 -18.67
CA PRO A 547 -34.42 4.31 -18.86
C PRO A 547 -33.20 3.65 -19.50
N TYR A 548 -32.59 4.27 -20.51
CA TYR A 548 -31.38 3.72 -21.17
C TYR A 548 -30.19 3.55 -20.21
N LEU A 549 -30.07 4.41 -19.18
CA LEU A 549 -29.06 4.25 -18.14
C LEU A 549 -29.42 3.10 -17.20
N LEU A 550 -30.69 2.88 -16.91
CA LEU A 550 -31.14 1.72 -16.12
C LEU A 550 -30.87 0.42 -16.87
N ASP A 551 -31.14 0.36 -18.18
CA ASP A 551 -30.91 -0.82 -19.01
C ASP A 551 -29.43 -1.20 -19.09
N ILE A 552 -28.55 -0.22 -19.35
CA ILE A 552 -27.10 -0.48 -19.38
C ILE A 552 -26.58 -0.91 -18.02
N LEU A 553 -27.13 -0.38 -16.91
CA LEU A 553 -26.78 -0.78 -15.54
C LEU A 553 -27.28 -2.17 -15.18
N LYS A 554 -28.51 -2.54 -15.61
CA LYS A 554 -29.06 -3.89 -15.50
C LYS A 554 -28.13 -4.89 -16.19
N SER A 555 -27.70 -4.55 -17.40
CA SER A 555 -26.73 -5.35 -18.14
C SER A 555 -25.38 -5.39 -17.43
N TYR A 556 -24.86 -4.26 -16.96
CA TYR A 556 -23.59 -4.19 -16.24
C TYR A 556 -23.53 -5.09 -15.00
N LEU A 557 -24.56 -5.04 -14.15
CA LEU A 557 -24.67 -5.83 -12.91
C LEU A 557 -25.03 -7.31 -13.18
N GLY A 558 -25.44 -7.65 -14.40
CA GLY A 558 -25.82 -9.01 -14.81
C GLY A 558 -24.68 -9.77 -15.46
N GLY A 559 -24.37 -10.96 -14.94
CA GLY A 559 -23.35 -11.84 -15.51
C GLY A 559 -21.90 -11.40 -15.27
N GLN A 560 -21.65 -10.65 -14.20
CA GLN A 560 -20.28 -10.34 -13.77
C GLN A 560 -19.60 -11.53 -13.13
N ALA A 561 -18.30 -11.67 -13.35
CA ALA A 561 -17.48 -12.72 -12.74
C ALA A 561 -16.11 -12.18 -12.30
N VAL A 562 -15.57 -12.80 -11.26
CA VAL A 562 -14.24 -12.52 -10.74
C VAL A 562 -13.43 -13.81 -10.76
N SER A 563 -12.32 -13.82 -11.50
CA SER A 563 -11.35 -14.91 -11.48
C SER A 563 -10.10 -14.50 -10.71
N ALA A 564 -9.61 -15.36 -9.82
CA ALA A 564 -8.47 -15.05 -8.97
C ALA A 564 -7.56 -16.27 -8.80
N ASP A 565 -6.27 -15.98 -8.67
CA ASP A 565 -5.26 -16.99 -8.35
C ASP A 565 -4.83 -16.83 -6.89
N TYR A 566 -4.76 -17.93 -6.16
CA TYR A 566 -4.16 -18.00 -4.83
C TYR A 566 -3.10 -19.11 -4.78
N GLY A 567 -1.83 -18.71 -4.87
CA GLY A 567 -0.74 -19.68 -4.94
C GLY A 567 -0.73 -20.41 -6.28
N CYS A 568 -0.98 -21.73 -6.27
CA CYS A 568 -1.18 -22.55 -7.47
C CYS A 568 -2.65 -22.77 -7.82
N ASP A 569 -3.56 -22.37 -6.95
CA ASP A 569 -4.99 -22.62 -7.13
C ASP A 569 -5.62 -21.46 -7.91
N HIS A 570 -6.53 -21.81 -8.82
CA HIS A 570 -7.33 -20.88 -9.60
C HIS A 570 -8.79 -21.04 -9.18
N GLY A 571 -9.51 -19.91 -9.11
CA GLY A 571 -10.94 -19.91 -8.82
C GLY A 571 -11.67 -18.83 -9.60
N GLU A 572 -12.95 -19.08 -9.88
CA GLU A 572 -13.84 -18.13 -10.56
C GLU A 572 -15.18 -18.10 -9.84
N ARG A 573 -15.74 -16.90 -9.66
CA ARG A 573 -17.04 -16.71 -9.01
C ARG A 573 -17.86 -15.63 -9.70
N GLY A 574 -19.09 -15.99 -10.05
CA GLY A 574 -20.10 -15.02 -10.51
C GLY A 574 -20.55 -14.10 -9.38
N LEU A 575 -20.76 -12.82 -9.68
CA LEU A 575 -21.29 -11.83 -8.74
C LEU A 575 -22.81 -11.77 -8.85
N GLN A 576 -23.49 -12.24 -7.81
CA GLN A 576 -24.95 -12.16 -7.71
C GLN A 576 -25.41 -10.93 -6.93
N CYS A 577 -24.55 -10.40 -6.07
CA CYS A 577 -24.72 -9.14 -5.37
C CYS A 577 -23.38 -8.40 -5.27
N GLY A 578 -23.45 -7.18 -4.76
CA GLY A 578 -22.32 -6.32 -4.53
C GLY A 578 -21.86 -5.56 -5.76
N VAL A 579 -20.73 -4.88 -5.61
CA VAL A 579 -20.07 -4.14 -6.68
C VAL A 579 -18.57 -4.42 -6.66
N GLN A 580 -17.96 -4.47 -7.84
CA GLN A 580 -16.54 -4.76 -8.00
C GLN A 580 -15.65 -3.66 -7.38
N GLN A 581 -14.86 -4.02 -6.37
CA GLN A 581 -13.87 -3.10 -5.76
C GLN A 581 -12.67 -2.89 -6.68
N GLY A 582 -12.69 -1.84 -7.50
CA GLY A 582 -11.64 -1.55 -8.47
C GLY A 582 -12.17 -1.09 -9.83
N SER A 583 -13.48 -1.19 -10.02
CA SER A 583 -14.19 -0.51 -11.09
C SER A 583 -14.39 0.99 -10.77
N VAL A 584 -14.66 1.79 -11.80
CA VAL A 584 -15.04 3.20 -11.68
C VAL A 584 -16.49 3.32 -11.24
N LEU A 585 -17.37 2.52 -11.83
CA LEU A 585 -18.82 2.57 -11.60
C LEU A 585 -19.23 1.93 -10.26
N GLY A 586 -18.54 0.89 -9.81
CA GLY A 586 -18.90 0.13 -8.62
C GLY A 586 -19.00 0.97 -7.35
N PRO A 587 -17.95 1.72 -6.94
CA PRO A 587 -18.03 2.59 -5.78
C PRO A 587 -19.11 3.68 -5.89
N PHE A 588 -19.39 4.14 -7.11
CA PHE A 588 -20.45 5.11 -7.36
C PHE A 588 -21.84 4.48 -7.21
N LEU A 589 -22.07 3.26 -7.69
CA LEU A 589 -23.34 2.54 -7.47
C LEU A 589 -23.59 2.24 -6.00
N TYR A 590 -22.55 1.87 -5.24
CA TYR A 590 -22.67 1.74 -3.79
C TYR A 590 -23.04 3.07 -3.13
N LEU A 591 -22.43 4.18 -3.57
CA LEU A 591 -22.83 5.51 -3.08
C LEU A 591 -24.32 5.78 -3.37
N LEU A 592 -24.79 5.52 -4.59
CA LEU A 592 -26.19 5.73 -4.96
C LEU A 592 -27.16 4.87 -4.13
N SER A 593 -26.76 3.64 -3.77
CA SER A 593 -27.57 2.75 -2.92
C SER A 593 -27.75 3.23 -1.48
N THR A 594 -26.92 4.20 -1.03
CA THR A 594 -27.07 4.83 0.30
C THR A 594 -28.01 6.04 0.29
N LEU A 595 -28.39 6.57 -0.89
CA LEU A 595 -29.22 7.76 -0.97
C LEU A 595 -30.63 7.62 -0.37
N PRO A 596 -31.30 6.45 -0.44
CA PRO A 596 -32.56 6.26 0.28
C PRO A 596 -32.42 6.48 1.80
N LEU A 597 -31.30 6.10 2.39
CA LEU A 597 -31.01 6.38 3.80
C LEU A 597 -30.89 7.89 4.06
N VAL A 598 -30.27 8.64 3.14
CA VAL A 598 -30.17 10.10 3.21
C VAL A 598 -31.56 10.74 3.18
N ASP A 599 -32.44 10.28 2.29
CA ASP A 599 -33.82 10.75 2.18
C ASP A 599 -34.61 10.47 3.48
N ARG A 600 -34.44 9.29 4.09
CA ARG A 600 -35.04 8.93 5.39
C ARG A 600 -34.55 9.83 6.54
N PHE A 601 -33.28 10.24 6.54
CA PHE A 601 -32.68 11.06 7.59
C PHE A 601 -32.89 12.57 7.42
N LYS A 602 -33.15 13.05 6.21
CA LYS A 602 -33.38 14.48 5.92
C LYS A 602 -34.40 15.16 6.86
N PRO A 603 -35.61 14.60 7.12
CA PRO A 603 -36.54 15.22 8.07
C PRO A 603 -36.08 15.13 9.54
N LEU A 604 -35.15 14.23 9.87
CA LEU A 604 -34.67 14.02 11.24
C LEU A 604 -33.58 15.03 11.65
N GLU A 605 -32.93 15.70 10.69
CA GLU A 605 -31.93 16.73 10.99
C GLU A 605 -32.52 17.88 11.82
N ALA A 606 -33.76 18.28 11.53
CA ALA A 606 -34.49 19.28 12.31
C ALA A 606 -34.74 18.82 13.76
N LEU A 607 -34.83 17.52 13.98
CA LEU A 607 -34.95 16.90 15.30
C LEU A 607 -33.60 16.70 15.98
N GLY A 608 -32.48 17.13 15.38
CA GLY A 608 -31.13 16.98 15.95
C GLY A 608 -30.56 15.58 15.83
N ILE A 609 -31.00 14.81 14.83
CA ILE A 609 -30.44 13.51 14.41
C ILE A 609 -29.76 13.73 13.05
N PHE A 610 -28.44 13.61 13.00
CA PHE A 610 -27.67 13.93 11.82
C PHE A 610 -26.94 12.71 11.30
N LEU A 611 -27.12 12.43 10.01
CA LEU A 611 -26.38 11.41 9.27
C LEU A 611 -25.10 12.01 8.66
N THR A 612 -24.03 11.23 8.66
CA THR A 612 -22.82 11.50 7.87
C THR A 612 -22.30 10.18 7.29
N LEU A 613 -22.24 10.09 5.97
CA LEU A 613 -21.83 8.94 5.19
C LEU A 613 -20.51 9.23 4.47
N PHE A 614 -19.56 8.32 4.63
CA PHE A 614 -18.37 8.25 3.79
C PHE A 614 -18.26 6.84 3.23
N ALA A 615 -18.97 6.58 2.13
CA ALA A 615 -19.17 5.22 1.63
C ALA A 615 -19.82 4.33 2.71
N ASP A 616 -19.15 3.26 3.13
CA ASP A 616 -19.59 2.32 4.16
C ASP A 616 -19.43 2.86 5.59
N ASP A 617 -18.48 3.77 5.82
CA ASP A 617 -18.31 4.42 7.13
C ASP A 617 -19.52 5.33 7.42
N THR A 618 -20.37 4.90 8.36
CA THR A 618 -21.58 5.62 8.78
C THR A 618 -21.40 6.25 10.15
N THR A 619 -21.71 7.53 10.28
CA THR A 619 -21.67 8.25 11.57
C THR A 619 -23.00 8.94 11.84
N ILE A 620 -23.58 8.66 13.01
CA ILE A 620 -24.78 9.33 13.53
C ILE A 620 -24.38 10.31 14.62
N SER A 621 -24.75 11.58 14.47
CA SER A 621 -24.58 12.59 15.52
C SER A 621 -25.94 12.98 16.08
N LEU A 622 -26.10 12.88 17.39
CA LEU A 622 -27.33 13.14 18.12
C LEU A 622 -27.13 14.31 19.08
N SER A 623 -28.11 15.19 19.18
CA SER A 623 -28.21 16.17 20.26
C SER A 623 -29.63 16.21 20.82
N ALA A 624 -29.77 16.24 22.14
CA ALA A 624 -31.07 16.27 22.80
C ALA A 624 -31.08 17.21 24.01
N ARG A 625 -32.28 17.52 24.53
CA ARG A 625 -32.46 18.33 25.75
C ARG A 625 -32.39 17.52 27.05
N THR A 626 -32.59 16.20 26.96
CA THR A 626 -32.57 15.27 28.09
C THR A 626 -31.94 13.94 27.66
N ARG A 627 -31.51 13.12 28.62
CA ARG A 627 -30.92 11.79 28.38
C ARG A 627 -31.92 10.83 27.72
N ALA A 628 -33.14 10.74 28.26
CA ALA A 628 -34.22 9.95 27.68
C ALA A 628 -34.56 10.37 26.23
N ALA A 629 -34.58 11.69 25.94
CA ALA A 629 -34.80 12.16 24.58
C ALA A 629 -33.65 11.79 23.62
N LEU A 630 -32.42 11.65 24.11
CA LEU A 630 -31.29 11.15 23.31
C LEU A 630 -31.49 9.68 22.93
N VAL A 631 -31.88 8.85 23.90
CA VAL A 631 -32.14 7.41 23.70
C VAL A 631 -33.31 7.23 22.71
N ASN A 632 -34.40 7.97 22.86
CA ASN A 632 -35.53 7.91 21.92
C ASN A 632 -35.14 8.34 20.50
N LYS A 633 -34.28 9.37 20.38
CA LYS A 633 -33.72 9.77 19.08
C LYS A 633 -32.83 8.70 18.47
N TRP A 634 -32.04 8.01 19.29
CA TRP A 634 -31.23 6.88 18.84
C TRP A 634 -32.12 5.74 18.34
N LYS A 635 -33.13 5.30 19.11
CA LYS A 635 -34.07 4.24 18.67
C LYS A 635 -34.75 4.57 17.34
N ARG A 636 -35.13 5.83 17.13
CA ARG A 636 -35.68 6.28 15.84
C ARG A 636 -34.65 6.22 14.70
N ALA A 637 -33.40 6.61 14.97
CA ALA A 637 -32.33 6.51 13.98
C ALA A 637 -32.01 5.05 13.66
N GLU A 638 -31.95 4.19 14.68
CA GLU A 638 -31.74 2.74 14.57
C GLU A 638 -32.81 2.10 13.68
N GLY A 639 -34.10 2.39 13.90
CA GLY A 639 -35.18 1.86 13.06
C GLY A 639 -34.96 2.11 11.56
N HIS A 640 -34.65 3.35 11.17
CA HIS A 640 -34.35 3.68 9.77
C HIS A 640 -33.06 3.05 9.24
N LEU A 641 -32.05 2.84 10.10
CA LEU A 641 -30.81 2.15 9.74
C LEU A 641 -31.05 0.66 9.49
N LEU A 642 -31.92 0.02 10.27
CA LEU A 642 -32.28 -1.39 10.13
C LEU A 642 -33.17 -1.62 8.90
N GLU A 643 -34.19 -0.77 8.69
CA GLU A 643 -35.04 -0.81 7.49
C GLU A 643 -34.21 -0.68 6.20
N TRP A 644 -33.34 0.32 6.12
CA TRP A 644 -32.49 0.50 4.94
C TRP A 644 -31.50 -0.66 4.74
N ALA A 645 -30.93 -1.20 5.83
CA ALA A 645 -30.01 -2.33 5.72
C ALA A 645 -30.73 -3.57 5.18
N ASP A 646 -31.96 -3.84 5.62
CA ASP A 646 -32.78 -4.95 5.11
C ASP A 646 -33.11 -4.77 3.62
N ASP A 647 -33.57 -3.58 3.22
CA ASP A 647 -33.83 -3.24 1.81
C ASP A 647 -32.58 -3.47 0.94
N ALA A 648 -31.43 -2.98 1.41
CA ALA A 648 -30.15 -3.06 0.71
C ALA A 648 -29.50 -4.46 0.73
N GLY A 649 -30.02 -5.40 1.53
CA GLY A 649 -29.40 -6.71 1.79
C GLY A 649 -28.06 -6.60 2.52
N LEU A 650 -27.92 -5.59 3.38
CA LEU A 650 -26.73 -5.32 4.19
C LEU A 650 -27.00 -5.67 5.65
N SER A 651 -25.93 -5.74 6.44
CA SER A 651 -26.05 -5.95 7.88
C SER A 651 -25.03 -5.09 8.62
N TRP A 652 -25.44 -4.56 9.77
CA TRP A 652 -24.54 -3.84 10.66
C TRP A 652 -23.63 -4.81 11.42
N GLU A 653 -22.51 -4.32 11.94
CA GLU A 653 -21.58 -5.08 12.78
C GLU A 653 -21.52 -4.43 14.19
N PRO A 654 -22.47 -4.77 15.09
CA PRO A 654 -22.61 -4.11 16.38
C PRO A 654 -21.34 -4.15 17.23
N GLU A 655 -20.59 -5.25 17.18
CA GLU A 655 -19.34 -5.44 17.93
C GLU A 655 -18.23 -4.43 17.60
N LYS A 656 -18.30 -3.81 16.42
CA LYS A 656 -17.36 -2.76 15.99
C LYS A 656 -17.90 -1.35 16.17
N SER A 657 -19.19 -1.21 16.47
CA SER A 657 -19.81 0.11 16.64
C SER A 657 -19.33 0.75 17.94
N GLN A 658 -19.05 2.05 17.88
CA GLN A 658 -18.51 2.80 19.02
C GLN A 658 -19.20 4.16 19.15
N ALA A 659 -19.39 4.60 20.39
CA ALA A 659 -20.02 5.89 20.69
C ALA A 659 -19.09 6.81 21.49
N LEU A 660 -19.04 8.08 21.10
CA LEU A 660 -18.44 9.17 21.88
C LEU A 660 -19.54 9.95 22.59
N ILE A 661 -19.66 9.72 23.90
CA ILE A 661 -20.65 10.40 24.74
C ILE A 661 -19.91 11.14 25.87
N PRO A 662 -19.87 12.49 25.88
CA PRO A 662 -19.10 13.25 26.87
C PRO A 662 -19.52 13.03 28.31
N ARG A 663 -20.77 12.63 28.54
CA ARG A 663 -21.41 12.51 29.85
C ARG A 663 -22.22 11.23 29.90
N THR A 664 -22.26 10.59 31.06
CA THR A 664 -23.09 9.41 31.28
C THR A 664 -24.55 9.72 31.00
N ILE A 665 -25.22 8.84 30.25
CA ILE A 665 -26.65 8.96 29.89
C ILE A 665 -27.55 8.07 30.73
N GLY A 666 -27.00 7.14 31.53
CA GLY A 666 -27.74 6.30 32.49
C GLY A 666 -28.39 5.07 31.88
N GLU A 667 -28.58 5.05 30.57
CA GLU A 667 -29.05 3.91 29.76
C GLU A 667 -28.03 3.63 28.65
N ASP A 668 -27.84 2.36 28.30
CA ASP A 668 -26.95 1.99 27.20
C ASP A 668 -27.66 2.16 25.85
N LEU A 669 -26.93 2.70 24.85
CA LEU A 669 -27.40 2.69 23.47
C LEU A 669 -27.09 1.32 22.88
N THR A 670 -28.09 0.66 22.31
CA THR A 670 -27.96 -0.67 21.69
C THR A 670 -28.08 -0.57 20.17
N LEU A 671 -27.41 -1.44 19.43
CA LEU A 671 -27.62 -1.68 18.02
C LEU A 671 -27.95 -3.15 17.83
N GLN A 672 -29.14 -3.48 17.31
CA GLN A 672 -29.61 -4.88 17.20
C GLN A 672 -29.51 -5.61 18.55
N ASP A 673 -30.00 -4.96 19.61
CA ASP A 673 -29.96 -5.43 21.01
C ASP A 673 -28.55 -5.62 21.62
N VAL A 674 -27.49 -5.28 20.89
CA VAL A 674 -26.11 -5.32 21.39
C VAL A 674 -25.68 -3.93 21.90
N PRO A 675 -25.21 -3.78 23.16
CA PRO A 675 -24.74 -2.50 23.68
C PRO A 675 -23.57 -1.93 22.86
N ILE A 676 -23.68 -0.66 22.47
CA ILE A 676 -22.64 0.07 21.75
C ILE A 676 -21.56 0.51 22.72
N GLN A 677 -20.32 0.17 22.43
CA GLN A 677 -19.19 0.51 23.28
C GLN A 677 -18.98 2.04 23.37
N VAL A 678 -19.12 2.60 24.57
CA VAL A 678 -18.82 4.02 24.82
C VAL A 678 -17.32 4.22 25.04
N VAL A 679 -16.69 5.03 24.18
CA VAL A 679 -15.25 5.29 24.20
C VAL A 679 -14.91 6.73 24.62
N ASN A 680 -13.69 6.94 25.10
CA ASN A 680 -13.17 8.28 25.42
C ASN A 680 -12.57 9.01 24.22
N VAL A 681 -12.15 8.24 23.20
CA VAL A 681 -11.60 8.74 21.95
C VAL A 681 -12.19 7.89 20.83
N LEU A 682 -12.95 8.52 19.94
CA LEU A 682 -13.62 7.86 18.81
C LEU A 682 -12.84 8.11 17.53
N ARG A 683 -12.68 7.10 16.68
CA ARG A 683 -11.95 7.21 15.41
C ARG A 683 -12.93 7.38 14.25
N VAL A 684 -12.99 8.57 13.66
CA VAL A 684 -13.81 8.82 12.46
C VAL A 684 -12.89 9.12 11.28
N LEU A 685 -12.94 8.29 10.23
CA LEU A 685 -12.18 8.46 8.97
C LEU A 685 -10.66 8.69 9.18
N GLY A 686 -10.08 8.05 10.20
CA GLY A 686 -8.66 8.19 10.54
C GLY A 686 -8.29 9.43 11.35
N VAL A 687 -9.29 10.14 11.89
CA VAL A 687 -9.13 11.22 12.88
C VAL A 687 -9.65 10.75 14.24
N TRP A 688 -8.85 10.90 15.28
CA TRP A 688 -9.21 10.50 16.65
C TRP A 688 -9.78 11.68 17.43
N ILE A 689 -11.07 11.63 17.73
CA ILE A 689 -11.86 12.69 18.36
C ILE A 689 -12.06 12.36 19.84
N ASP A 690 -11.51 13.18 20.74
CA ASP A 690 -11.72 13.03 22.18
C ASP A 690 -12.91 13.86 22.69
N LYS A 691 -13.48 13.47 23.84
CA LYS A 691 -14.62 14.15 24.48
C LYS A 691 -14.42 15.65 24.68
N ARG A 692 -13.17 16.14 24.80
CA ARG A 692 -12.83 17.55 25.02
C ARG A 692 -12.42 18.29 23.75
N LEU A 693 -12.35 17.61 22.59
CA LEU A 693 -11.85 18.16 21.33
C LEU A 693 -10.44 18.75 21.44
N THR A 694 -9.58 18.12 22.25
CA THR A 694 -8.18 18.54 22.45
C THR A 694 -7.23 17.97 21.40
N PHE A 695 -7.63 16.86 20.78
CA PHE A 695 -6.91 16.09 19.75
C PHE A 695 -5.50 15.65 20.15
N GLN A 696 -5.17 15.63 21.45
CA GLN A 696 -3.83 15.26 21.92
C GLN A 696 -3.46 13.82 21.54
N HIS A 697 -4.41 12.89 21.63
CA HIS A 697 -4.22 11.51 21.21
C HIS A 697 -3.94 11.41 19.71
N HIS A 698 -4.74 12.09 18.88
CA HIS A 698 -4.55 12.14 17.42
C HIS A 698 -3.18 12.69 17.03
N ILE A 699 -2.79 13.83 17.60
CA ILE A 699 -1.51 14.50 17.31
C ILE A 699 -0.34 13.57 17.66
N ARG A 700 -0.37 12.91 18.83
CA ARG A 700 0.67 11.94 19.23
C ARG A 700 0.80 10.78 18.25
N LEU A 701 -0.33 10.20 17.82
CA LEU A 701 -0.33 9.11 16.84
C LEU A 701 0.23 9.56 15.50
N LYS A 702 -0.23 10.69 14.95
CA LYS A 702 0.26 11.20 13.65
C LYS A 702 1.75 11.55 13.67
N VAL A 703 2.24 12.14 14.76
CA VAL A 703 3.67 12.38 14.95
C VAL A 703 4.44 11.06 15.03
N SER A 704 3.96 10.08 15.80
CA SER A 704 4.58 8.75 15.91
C SER A 704 4.66 8.04 14.56
N GLU A 705 3.57 8.02 13.79
CA GLU A 705 3.51 7.46 12.44
C GLU A 705 4.50 8.14 11.49
N ALA A 706 4.56 9.48 11.52
CA ALA A 706 5.49 10.27 10.71
C ALA A 706 6.95 9.97 11.09
N LEU A 707 7.27 9.97 12.38
CA LEU A 707 8.61 9.64 12.88
C LEU A 707 9.00 8.19 12.57
N ALA A 708 8.08 7.23 12.66
CA ALA A 708 8.33 5.84 12.29
C ALA A 708 8.66 5.71 10.79
N LYS A 709 7.93 6.44 9.91
CA LYS A 709 8.26 6.52 8.48
C LYS A 709 9.64 7.13 8.25
N LEU A 710 9.98 8.23 8.94
CA LEU A 710 11.29 8.88 8.85
C LEU A 710 12.43 8.00 9.37
N ASN A 711 12.20 7.27 10.46
CA ASN A 711 13.19 6.33 10.99
C ASN A 711 13.47 5.21 10.00
N ARG A 712 12.46 4.67 9.32
CA ARG A 712 12.68 3.71 8.23
C ARG A 712 13.54 4.28 7.11
N LEU A 713 13.29 5.54 6.70
CA LEU A 713 14.13 6.24 5.72
C LEU A 713 15.58 6.40 6.22
N ARG A 714 15.77 6.75 7.51
CA ARG A 714 17.08 6.84 8.13
C ARG A 714 17.82 5.51 8.12
N HIS A 715 17.13 4.40 8.42
CA HIS A 715 17.72 3.05 8.47
C HIS A 715 18.01 2.44 7.09
N LEU A 716 17.30 2.86 6.04
CA LEU A 716 17.61 2.43 4.66
C LEU A 716 19.02 2.84 4.24
N GLY A 717 19.59 3.88 4.87
CA GLY A 717 20.97 4.33 4.65
C GLY A 717 21.09 5.20 3.40
N TRP A 718 21.74 6.34 3.55
CA TRP A 718 21.91 7.39 2.53
C TRP A 718 22.47 6.87 1.22
N GLU A 719 23.50 6.03 1.31
CA GLU A 719 24.23 5.46 0.19
C GLU A 719 23.47 4.32 -0.50
N ARG A 720 22.60 3.62 0.21
CA ARG A 720 21.80 2.52 -0.34
C ARG A 720 20.56 3.01 -1.08
N ALA A 721 20.10 4.21 -0.79
CA ALA A 721 18.90 4.79 -1.37
C ALA A 721 19.16 6.03 -2.25
N SER A 722 20.43 6.40 -2.49
CA SER A 722 20.84 7.59 -3.26
C SER A 722 20.07 8.86 -2.85
N LEU A 723 19.84 9.00 -1.52
CA LEU A 723 19.05 10.09 -0.94
C LEU A 723 19.94 11.31 -0.68
N THR A 724 19.70 12.39 -1.42
CA THR A 724 20.27 13.71 -1.12
C THR A 724 19.40 14.43 -0.09
N GLY A 725 19.95 15.44 0.61
CA GLY A 725 19.16 16.25 1.56
C GLY A 725 17.91 16.87 0.92
N ALA A 726 18.03 17.35 -0.32
CA ALA A 726 16.89 17.85 -1.11
C ALA A 726 15.83 16.77 -1.39
N LYS A 727 16.23 15.53 -1.71
CA LYS A 727 15.29 14.42 -1.88
C LYS A 727 14.57 14.09 -0.57
N VAL A 728 15.26 14.12 0.56
CA VAL A 728 14.67 13.89 1.89
C VAL A 728 13.62 14.97 2.22
N ILE A 729 13.94 16.25 2.00
CA ILE A 729 13.01 17.36 2.17
C ILE A 729 11.80 17.21 1.23
N ARG A 730 12.02 16.83 -0.04
CA ARG A 730 10.93 16.56 -0.99
C ARG A 730 10.05 15.41 -0.53
N THR A 731 10.63 14.31 -0.03
CA THR A 731 9.88 13.17 0.53
C THR A 731 9.04 13.61 1.74
N TYR A 732 9.57 14.49 2.60
CA TYR A 732 8.80 15.07 3.68
C TYR A 732 7.59 15.87 3.16
N ARG A 733 7.83 16.85 2.28
CA ARG A 733 6.78 17.74 1.75
C ARG A 733 5.68 16.98 0.99
N VAL A 734 6.04 15.96 0.21
CA VAL A 734 5.10 15.23 -0.67
C VAL A 734 4.47 14.01 0.01
N GLY A 735 5.20 13.32 0.89
CA GLY A 735 4.75 12.03 1.44
C GLY A 735 4.40 12.04 2.92
N ILE A 736 5.07 12.86 3.72
CA ILE A 736 4.96 12.79 5.20
C ILE A 736 4.05 13.89 5.72
N LEU A 737 4.26 15.13 5.27
CA LEU A 737 3.46 16.28 5.67
C LEU A 737 1.98 16.11 5.31
N PRO A 738 1.58 15.64 4.11
CA PRO A 738 0.15 15.43 3.83
C PRO A 738 -0.49 14.37 4.73
N GLY A 739 0.26 13.32 5.07
CA GLY A 739 -0.20 12.28 6.01
C GLY A 739 -0.30 12.78 7.45
N LEU A 740 0.63 13.65 7.87
CA LEU A 740 0.57 14.36 9.16
C LEU A 740 -0.62 15.32 9.21
N ALA A 741 -0.90 16.02 8.10
CA ALA A 741 -1.99 16.98 7.95
C ALA A 741 -3.37 16.34 7.70
N HIS A 742 -3.50 15.01 7.77
CA HIS A 742 -4.80 14.33 7.58
C HIS A 742 -5.84 14.85 8.58
N GLY A 743 -6.96 15.41 8.11
CA GLY A 743 -8.00 15.99 8.98
C GLY A 743 -7.65 17.33 9.63
N VAL A 744 -6.59 18.04 9.21
CA VAL A 744 -6.06 19.20 9.96
C VAL A 744 -7.06 20.34 10.15
N CYS A 745 -8.07 20.47 9.28
CA CYS A 745 -9.13 21.46 9.43
C CYS A 745 -9.87 21.37 10.77
N VAL A 746 -9.97 20.19 11.39
CA VAL A 746 -10.68 20.00 12.66
C VAL A 746 -9.78 20.01 13.88
N TRP A 747 -8.58 19.43 13.78
CA TRP A 747 -7.71 19.22 14.94
C TRP A 747 -6.64 20.28 15.10
N TYR A 748 -6.49 21.22 14.15
CA TYR A 748 -5.54 22.32 14.24
C TYR A 748 -5.68 23.12 15.55
N ASP A 749 -6.90 23.27 16.07
CA ASP A 749 -7.14 23.90 17.38
C ASP A 749 -6.37 23.25 18.54
N GLY A 750 -6.06 21.95 18.45
CA GLY A 750 -5.22 21.23 19.41
C GLY A 750 -3.79 21.78 19.49
N LEU A 751 -3.32 22.47 18.45
CA LEU A 751 -2.02 23.16 18.42
C LEU A 751 -2.00 24.48 19.19
N LYS A 752 -3.11 24.90 19.81
CA LYS A 752 -3.08 25.97 20.82
C LYS A 752 -2.22 25.58 22.03
N SER A 753 -2.14 24.28 22.33
CA SER A 753 -1.22 23.75 23.35
C SER A 753 0.23 23.86 22.90
N ALA A 754 1.09 24.47 23.73
CA ALA A 754 2.53 24.56 23.49
C ALA A 754 3.14 23.16 23.34
N THR A 755 2.78 22.22 24.22
CA THR A 755 3.25 20.83 24.18
C THR A 755 2.91 20.13 22.87
N ALA A 756 1.72 20.38 22.31
CA ALA A 756 1.34 19.81 21.02
C ALA A 756 2.16 20.42 19.87
N ARG A 757 2.44 21.73 19.90
CA ARG A 757 3.31 22.39 18.92
C ARG A 757 4.71 21.80 18.94
N ASP A 758 5.30 21.66 20.12
CA ASP A 758 6.64 21.08 20.30
C ASP A 758 6.70 19.64 19.79
N LEU A 759 5.66 18.85 20.05
CA LEU A 759 5.57 17.47 19.59
C LEU A 759 5.58 17.39 18.07
N VAL A 760 4.78 18.21 17.39
CA VAL A 760 4.73 18.26 15.92
C VAL A 760 6.04 18.76 15.33
N MET A 761 6.70 19.74 15.97
CA MET A 761 8.01 20.26 15.53
C MET A 761 9.11 19.20 15.45
N ARG A 762 8.98 18.08 16.17
CA ARG A 762 9.93 16.96 16.09
C ARG A 762 9.98 16.33 14.69
N VAL A 763 8.89 16.38 13.92
CA VAL A 763 8.83 15.79 12.57
C VAL A 763 9.74 16.54 11.59
N PRO A 764 9.55 17.85 11.31
CA PRO A 764 10.44 18.59 10.41
C PRO A 764 11.86 18.68 10.98
N ALA A 765 12.04 18.72 12.31
CA ALA A 765 13.38 18.69 12.90
C ALA A 765 14.13 17.38 12.63
N MET A 766 13.44 16.24 12.64
CA MET A 766 14.03 14.95 12.26
C MET A 766 14.38 14.94 10.76
N VAL A 767 13.52 15.49 9.90
CA VAL A 767 13.78 15.65 8.47
C VAL A 767 15.04 16.49 8.25
N ALA A 768 15.11 17.66 8.88
CA ALA A 768 16.24 18.57 8.80
C ALA A 768 17.53 17.91 9.32
N ARG A 769 17.46 17.22 10.45
CA ARG A 769 18.59 16.48 11.02
C ARG A 769 19.11 15.41 10.07
N ILE A 770 18.20 14.68 9.41
CA ILE A 770 18.57 13.79 8.33
C ILE A 770 19.19 14.67 7.24
N ALA A 771 18.44 15.50 6.52
CA ALA A 771 18.88 16.26 5.34
C ALA A 771 20.24 16.97 5.48
N LEU A 772 20.51 17.59 6.64
CA LEU A 772 21.74 18.35 6.93
C LEU A 772 22.86 17.52 7.58
N ARG A 773 22.60 16.26 7.92
CA ARG A 773 23.54 15.39 8.67
C ARG A 773 23.98 15.97 10.01
N ALA A 774 23.08 16.71 10.65
CA ALA A 774 23.38 17.40 11.88
C ALA A 774 23.48 16.45 13.08
N PRO A 775 24.27 16.80 14.12
CA PRO A 775 24.43 15.99 15.31
C PRO A 775 23.12 15.88 16.11
N ARG A 776 23.04 14.85 16.98
CA ARG A 776 21.79 14.53 17.71
C ARG A 776 21.33 15.65 18.65
N ASN A 777 22.29 16.37 19.24
CA ASN A 777 22.07 17.46 20.19
C ASN A 777 21.75 18.82 19.54
N ALA A 778 21.78 18.94 18.22
CA ALA A 778 21.45 20.19 17.55
C ALA A 778 19.98 20.60 17.81
N SER A 779 19.77 21.89 18.09
CA SER A 779 18.47 22.49 18.38
C SER A 779 17.47 22.22 17.26
N ASN A 780 16.29 21.70 17.59
CA ASN A 780 15.25 21.38 16.61
C ASN A 780 14.83 22.61 15.80
N SER A 781 14.67 23.76 16.44
CA SER A 781 14.26 24.99 15.77
C SER A 781 15.34 25.48 14.80
N ALA A 782 16.61 25.46 15.22
CA ALA A 782 17.73 25.86 14.37
C ALA A 782 17.86 24.94 13.14
N LEU A 783 17.67 23.63 13.32
CA LEU A 783 17.72 22.66 12.22
C LEU A 783 16.63 22.91 11.19
N VAL A 784 15.39 23.14 11.64
CA VAL A 784 14.26 23.39 10.74
C VAL A 784 14.53 24.62 9.87
N VAL A 785 15.05 25.70 10.47
CA VAL A 785 15.44 26.92 9.75
C VAL A 785 16.61 26.65 8.80
N ALA A 786 17.68 26.03 9.26
CA ALA A 786 18.85 25.70 8.45
C ALA A 786 18.55 24.75 7.28
N ALA A 787 17.49 23.95 7.38
CA ALA A 787 17.01 23.06 6.32
C ALA A 787 15.95 23.71 5.41
N GLY A 788 15.59 24.97 5.64
CA GLY A 788 14.67 25.71 4.79
C GLY A 788 13.25 25.16 4.87
N LEU A 789 12.92 24.60 6.02
CA LEU A 789 11.62 24.05 6.33
C LEU A 789 10.83 25.07 7.14
N THR A 790 9.55 25.23 6.80
CA THR A 790 8.63 25.98 7.64
C THR A 790 8.37 25.19 8.93
N PRO A 791 8.33 25.84 10.11
CA PRO A 791 7.87 25.19 11.33
C PRO A 791 6.52 24.50 11.11
N ALA A 792 6.42 23.22 11.47
CA ALA A 792 5.27 22.39 11.08
C ALA A 792 3.93 22.93 11.61
N HIS A 793 3.90 23.56 12.79
CA HIS A 793 2.68 24.17 13.31
C HIS A 793 2.17 25.34 12.44
N VAL A 794 3.07 26.11 11.81
CA VAL A 794 2.73 27.18 10.86
C VAL A 794 2.27 26.59 9.53
N GLU A 795 2.97 25.58 9.04
CA GLU A 795 2.64 24.90 7.78
C GLU A 795 1.24 24.23 7.87
N LEU A 796 0.97 23.57 8.99
CA LEU A 796 -0.34 22.97 9.29
C LEU A 796 -1.43 24.02 9.49
N ALA A 797 -1.13 25.18 10.07
CA ALA A 797 -2.07 26.30 10.17
C ALA A 797 -2.51 26.78 8.79
N GLY A 798 -1.55 26.96 7.88
CA GLY A 798 -1.82 27.31 6.49
C GLY A 798 -2.65 26.25 5.77
N MET A 799 -2.32 24.96 5.95
CA MET A 799 -3.12 23.86 5.41
C MET A 799 -4.55 23.82 5.97
N ALA A 800 -4.72 24.05 7.27
CA ALA A 800 -6.02 24.10 7.92
C ALA A 800 -6.86 25.25 7.40
N ALA A 801 -6.32 26.47 7.35
CA ALA A 801 -7.02 27.65 6.86
C ALA A 801 -7.47 27.47 5.40
N ARG A 802 -6.60 26.92 4.53
CA ARG A 802 -6.97 26.61 3.13
C ARG A 802 -8.12 25.62 3.05
N ARG A 803 -8.08 24.55 3.84
CA ARG A 803 -9.15 23.53 3.87
C ARG A 803 -10.44 24.09 4.41
N LEU A 804 -10.39 24.89 5.48
CA LEU A 804 -11.57 25.54 6.06
C LEU A 804 -12.21 26.52 5.07
N ALA A 805 -11.41 27.30 4.34
CA ALA A 805 -11.92 28.19 3.29
C ALA A 805 -12.65 27.41 2.17
N LEU A 806 -12.11 26.26 1.74
CA LEU A 806 -12.79 25.37 0.78
C LEU A 806 -14.08 24.75 1.33
N LEU A 807 -14.25 24.71 2.65
CA LEU A 807 -15.46 24.24 3.33
C LEU A 807 -16.46 25.36 3.65
N GLY A 808 -16.24 26.58 3.13
CA GLY A 808 -17.14 27.73 3.28
C GLY A 808 -16.80 28.68 4.43
N ASP A 809 -15.68 28.48 5.15
CA ASP A 809 -15.22 29.41 6.18
C ASP A 809 -14.29 30.47 5.57
N GLU A 810 -14.90 31.47 4.92
CA GLU A 810 -14.20 32.54 4.18
C GLU A 810 -13.23 33.34 5.05
N LEU A 811 -13.50 33.44 6.35
CA LEU A 811 -12.68 34.18 7.32
C LEU A 811 -11.49 33.37 7.85
N ALA A 812 -11.40 32.06 7.57
CA ALA A 812 -10.34 31.21 8.11
C ALA A 812 -8.94 31.71 7.75
N LEU A 813 -8.77 32.19 6.51
CA LEU A 813 -7.50 32.75 6.04
C LEU A 813 -7.21 34.12 6.67
N GLY A 814 -8.22 34.98 6.80
CA GLY A 814 -8.08 36.27 7.49
C GLY A 814 -7.64 36.11 8.94
N ARG A 815 -8.22 35.13 9.66
CA ARG A 815 -7.84 34.80 11.04
C ARG A 815 -6.40 34.29 11.16
N LEU A 816 -5.89 33.57 10.16
CA LEU A 816 -4.49 33.15 10.12
C LEU A 816 -3.54 34.34 9.90
N LEU A 817 -3.91 35.25 8.99
CA LEU A 817 -3.05 36.36 8.57
C LEU A 817 -2.99 37.52 9.58
N LYS A 818 -3.93 37.59 10.54
CA LYS A 818 -3.96 38.58 11.64
C LYS A 818 -3.58 40.01 11.21
N VAL A 819 -4.15 40.50 10.11
CA VAL A 819 -3.97 41.90 9.71
C VAL A 819 -4.86 42.78 10.58
N LYS A 820 -4.28 43.50 11.55
CA LYS A 820 -5.00 44.56 12.27
C LYS A 820 -5.34 45.68 11.27
N GLY A 821 -6.62 46.06 11.15
CA GLY A 821 -7.06 47.25 10.40
C GLY A 821 -7.78 47.01 9.06
N LEU A 822 -8.00 45.76 8.64
CA LEU A 822 -8.93 45.48 7.55
C LEU A 822 -10.36 45.44 8.10
N GLN A 823 -11.14 46.51 7.87
CA GLN A 823 -12.59 46.48 8.08
C GLN A 823 -13.19 45.42 7.15
N HIS A 824 -13.92 44.48 7.75
CA HIS A 824 -14.45 43.27 7.10
C HIS A 824 -15.77 43.52 6.34
N ASP A 825 -15.91 44.68 5.71
CA ASP A 825 -17.18 45.10 5.08
C ASP A 825 -17.26 44.78 3.58
N GLN A 826 -16.36 43.93 3.05
CA GLN A 826 -16.47 43.42 1.68
C GLN A 826 -16.64 41.89 1.69
N PRO A 827 -17.86 41.37 1.43
CA PRO A 827 -18.03 39.95 1.14
C PRO A 827 -17.44 39.64 -0.24
N SER A 828 -17.04 38.40 -0.45
CA SER A 828 -16.60 37.82 -1.74
C SER A 828 -15.18 38.17 -2.22
N VAL A 829 -14.17 37.47 -1.67
CA VAL A 829 -13.02 37.07 -2.51
C VAL A 829 -13.03 35.56 -2.59
N ALA A 830 -13.78 35.03 -3.56
CA ALA A 830 -13.70 33.62 -3.92
C ALA A 830 -12.29 33.34 -4.43
N ILE A 831 -11.53 32.53 -3.70
CA ILE A 831 -10.16 32.17 -4.09
C ILE A 831 -10.25 31.20 -5.27
N GLN A 832 -10.06 31.72 -6.49
CA GLN A 832 -10.06 30.91 -7.71
C GLN A 832 -8.80 30.04 -7.83
N GLN A 833 -7.64 30.52 -7.37
CA GLN A 833 -6.38 29.79 -7.44
C GLN A 833 -5.40 30.26 -6.35
N TRP A 834 -4.76 29.31 -5.65
CA TRP A 834 -3.71 29.60 -4.67
C TRP A 834 -2.38 29.00 -5.13
N ARG A 835 -1.39 29.86 -5.42
CA ARG A 835 -0.02 29.46 -5.77
C ARG A 835 0.91 29.85 -4.62
N ALA A 836 1.45 28.85 -3.92
CA ALA A 836 2.61 29.09 -3.07
C ALA A 836 3.75 29.50 -4.01
N LEU A 837 4.19 30.75 -3.96
CA LEU A 837 5.46 31.13 -4.55
C LEU A 837 6.55 30.49 -3.67
N PRO A 838 7.32 29.53 -4.18
CA PRO A 838 8.38 28.93 -3.41
C PRO A 838 9.48 29.98 -3.26
N ILE A 839 9.45 30.74 -2.16
CA ILE A 839 10.64 31.44 -1.73
C ILE A 839 11.58 30.33 -1.26
N GLN A 840 12.54 29.96 -2.11
CA GLN A 840 13.68 29.15 -1.67
C GLN A 840 14.39 30.01 -0.61
N PRO A 841 14.54 29.53 0.63
CA PRO A 841 15.09 30.35 1.74
C PRO A 841 16.57 30.75 1.56
N TRP A 842 17.14 30.53 0.38
CA TRP A 842 18.53 30.77 -0.02
C TRP A 842 18.64 30.97 -1.53
N GLU A 843 17.67 31.64 -2.14
CA GLU A 843 18.04 32.43 -3.30
C GLU A 843 18.94 33.56 -2.77
N THR A 844 20.25 33.30 -2.71
CA THR A 844 21.31 34.27 -2.37
C THR A 844 21.48 35.33 -3.46
N ARG A 845 20.42 35.54 -4.26
CA ARG A 845 20.34 36.49 -5.37
C ARG A 845 19.04 37.28 -5.32
N LEU A 846 18.47 37.49 -4.14
CA LEU A 846 17.67 38.70 -3.97
C LEU A 846 18.64 39.87 -3.95
N HIS A 847 19.04 40.31 -5.14
CA HIS A 847 19.62 41.64 -5.28
C HIS A 847 18.55 42.61 -4.80
N THR A 848 18.82 43.30 -3.70
CA THR A 848 18.06 44.48 -3.33
C THR A 848 18.25 45.48 -4.47
N VAL A 849 17.30 45.56 -5.39
CA VAL A 849 17.36 46.46 -6.57
C VAL A 849 17.17 47.93 -6.14
N ILE A 850 16.82 48.15 -4.89
CA ILE A 850 16.34 49.44 -4.38
C ILE A 850 17.07 49.75 -3.09
N ALA A 851 18.12 50.57 -3.18
CA ALA A 851 18.96 50.93 -2.03
C ALA A 851 18.37 52.10 -1.23
N GLU A 852 17.53 52.93 -1.86
CA GLU A 852 17.05 54.19 -1.26
C GLU A 852 15.54 54.40 -1.39
N ARG A 853 14.99 55.16 -0.44
CA ARG A 853 13.56 55.48 -0.33
C ARG A 853 13.01 56.17 -1.60
N GLU A 854 13.79 57.02 -2.25
CA GLU A 854 13.39 57.69 -3.49
C GLU A 854 13.31 56.74 -4.68
N GLN A 855 14.20 55.75 -4.72
CA GLN A 855 14.22 54.70 -5.74
C GLN A 855 13.04 53.74 -5.54
N ALA A 856 12.66 53.46 -4.29
CA ALA A 856 11.43 52.73 -3.93
C ALA A 856 10.18 53.46 -4.42
N LEU A 857 10.12 54.78 -4.18
CA LEU A 857 9.06 55.67 -4.65
C LEU A 857 8.98 55.68 -6.19
N HIS A 858 10.12 55.64 -6.89
CA HIS A 858 10.16 55.57 -8.35
C HIS A 858 9.62 54.23 -8.90
N TYR A 859 10.03 53.10 -8.32
CA TYR A 859 9.50 51.78 -8.71
C TYR A 859 8.01 51.64 -8.39
N ALA A 860 7.55 52.16 -7.25
CA ALA A 860 6.14 52.26 -6.93
C ALA A 860 5.38 53.10 -7.98
N LYS A 861 5.96 54.23 -8.43
CA LYS A 861 5.43 55.05 -9.53
C LYS A 861 5.37 54.34 -10.88
N GLN A 862 6.32 53.46 -11.21
CA GLN A 862 6.22 52.62 -12.39
C GLN A 862 5.16 51.53 -12.26
N ALA A 863 5.09 50.85 -11.12
CA ALA A 863 4.06 49.83 -10.84
C ALA A 863 2.63 50.42 -10.77
N MET A 864 2.49 51.71 -10.43
CA MET A 864 1.22 52.46 -10.55
C MET A 864 0.67 52.47 -11.98
N ARG A 865 1.52 52.37 -13.01
CA ARG A 865 1.07 52.30 -14.42
C ARG A 865 0.42 50.96 -14.79
N SER A 866 0.66 49.88 -14.03
CA SER A 866 0.12 48.53 -14.30
C SER A 866 -1.18 48.17 -13.53
N ARG A 867 -1.88 49.18 -13.00
CA ARG A 867 -3.26 49.15 -12.47
C ARG A 867 -3.55 48.45 -11.12
N ASN A 868 -2.65 47.67 -10.52
CA ASN A 868 -2.69 47.27 -9.09
C ASN A 868 -1.27 46.87 -8.62
N ALA A 869 -0.78 47.39 -7.49
CA ALA A 869 0.57 47.09 -6.99
C ALA A 869 0.61 46.96 -5.47
N ILE A 870 1.39 45.99 -4.98
CA ILE A 870 1.74 45.79 -3.58
C ILE A 870 3.26 45.94 -3.49
N TYR A 871 3.74 46.87 -2.67
CA TYR A 871 5.16 47.06 -2.42
C TYR A 871 5.51 46.61 -1.01
N THR A 872 6.61 45.87 -0.86
CA THR A 872 7.16 45.49 0.46
C THR A 872 8.67 45.72 0.45
N ASP A 873 9.17 46.58 1.33
CA ASP A 873 10.59 46.62 1.67
C ASP A 873 10.81 46.03 3.07
N GLY A 874 11.91 45.30 3.21
CA GLY A 874 12.54 45.10 4.51
C GLY A 874 13.66 46.12 4.60
N SER A 875 13.52 47.12 5.47
CA SER A 875 14.53 48.18 5.62
C SER A 875 15.18 48.11 7.00
N VAL A 876 16.51 48.30 7.01
CA VAL A 876 17.30 48.53 8.22
C VAL A 876 17.27 50.03 8.48
N VAL A 877 16.69 50.45 9.61
CA VAL A 877 16.81 51.85 10.06
C VAL A 877 18.21 52.03 10.67
N LEU A 878 18.78 53.24 10.59
CA LEU A 878 20.13 53.67 11.04
C LEU A 878 20.63 53.11 12.39
N ASP A 879 19.74 52.59 13.24
CA ASP A 879 20.04 51.91 14.51
C ASP A 879 20.09 50.35 14.45
N ARG A 880 20.30 49.74 13.27
CA ARG A 880 20.29 48.26 13.06
C ARG A 880 18.98 47.57 13.46
N ARG A 881 17.84 48.24 13.32
CA ARG A 881 16.52 47.67 13.64
C ARG A 881 15.79 47.28 12.35
N ALA A 882 15.31 46.04 12.28
CA ALA A 882 14.56 45.52 11.13
C ALA A 882 13.08 45.95 11.19
N GLY A 883 12.59 46.54 10.10
CA GLY A 883 11.18 46.85 9.89
C GLY A 883 10.65 46.22 8.60
N ALA A 884 9.33 46.11 8.49
CA ALA A 884 8.66 45.78 7.23
C ALA A 884 7.54 46.79 6.96
N GLY A 885 7.41 47.24 5.72
CA GLY A 885 6.33 48.10 5.25
C GLY A 885 5.49 47.42 4.17
N CYS A 886 4.21 47.76 4.11
CA CYS A 886 3.32 47.44 2.99
C CYS A 886 2.47 48.66 2.64
N VAL A 887 2.36 48.97 1.35
CA VAL A 887 1.42 49.97 0.84
C VAL A 887 0.65 49.38 -0.33
N VAL A 888 -0.68 49.55 -0.31
CA VAL A 888 -1.62 49.04 -1.30
C VAL A 888 -2.30 50.21 -1.98
N PHE A 889 -2.27 50.19 -3.32
CA PHE A 889 -2.96 51.16 -4.16
C PHE A 889 -4.05 50.46 -5.00
N ARG A 890 -5.21 51.08 -5.15
CA ARG A 890 -6.32 50.65 -6.02
C ARG A 890 -6.69 51.79 -6.96
N LYS A 891 -6.66 51.55 -8.28
CA LYS A 891 -6.95 52.57 -9.31
C LYS A 891 -6.15 53.87 -9.15
N GLY A 892 -4.89 53.76 -8.71
CA GLY A 892 -4.02 54.91 -8.50
C GLY A 892 -4.18 55.65 -7.16
N ALA A 893 -5.17 55.27 -6.32
CA ALA A 893 -5.33 55.81 -4.98
C ALA A 893 -4.74 54.87 -3.92
N GLN A 894 -4.02 55.39 -2.92
CA GLN A 894 -3.57 54.61 -1.77
C GLN A 894 -4.79 54.18 -0.97
N VAL A 895 -5.02 52.87 -0.83
CA VAL A 895 -6.15 52.33 -0.07
C VAL A 895 -5.73 51.72 1.26
N HIS A 896 -4.45 51.37 1.43
CA HIS A 896 -3.94 50.82 2.68
C HIS A 896 -2.44 51.05 2.83
N SER A 897 -1.99 51.33 4.05
CA SER A 897 -0.58 51.29 4.41
C SER A 897 -0.42 50.72 5.80
N ALA A 898 0.54 49.82 5.98
CA ALA A 898 0.87 49.24 7.27
C ALA A 898 2.37 49.09 7.42
N SER A 899 2.87 49.30 8.63
CA SER A 899 4.26 49.06 8.99
C SER A 899 4.32 48.20 10.25
N TRP A 900 5.31 47.32 10.28
CA TRP A 900 5.53 46.41 11.38
C TRP A 900 6.96 46.49 11.86
N ARG A 901 7.10 46.53 13.19
CA ARG A 901 8.38 46.30 13.83
C ARG A 901 8.64 44.80 13.85
N LEU A 902 9.72 44.36 13.24
CA LEU A 902 10.12 42.96 13.32
C LEU A 902 10.86 42.70 14.64
N PRO A 903 10.77 41.49 15.20
CA PRO A 903 11.52 41.11 16.40
C PRO A 903 13.04 41.28 16.21
N SER A 904 13.78 41.49 17.29
CA SER A 904 15.24 41.74 17.26
C SER A 904 16.08 40.58 16.68
N TYR A 905 15.50 39.39 16.49
CA TYR A 905 16.12 38.23 15.87
C TYR A 905 15.87 38.12 14.35
N SER A 906 15.15 39.08 13.75
CA SER A 906 14.95 39.14 12.30
C SER A 906 16.18 39.77 11.64
N SER A 907 17.04 38.94 11.04
CA SER A 907 18.19 39.39 10.24
C SER A 907 17.77 39.62 8.78
N ILE A 908 18.06 40.81 8.26
CA ILE A 908 18.16 41.05 6.81
C ILE A 908 19.65 40.85 6.49
N THR A 909 19.98 39.85 5.66
CA THR A 909 21.35 39.67 5.17
C THR A 909 21.63 40.71 4.09
N GLU A 910 22.74 41.45 4.21
CA GLU A 910 23.31 42.23 3.10
C GLU A 910 23.64 41.34 1.90
#